data_AF-A0A345ZTN3-F1
#
_entry.id   AF-A0A345ZTN3-F1
#
_cell.length_a   1.000
_cell.length_b   1.000
_cell.length_c   1.000
_cell.angle_alpha   90.00
_cell.angle_beta   90.00
_cell.angle_gamma   90.00
#
_symmetry.space_group_name_H-M   'P 1'
#
loop_
_entity.id
_entity.type
_entity.pdbx_description
1 polymer ?
#
loop_
_entity_poly.entity_id
_entity_poly.type
_entity_poly.pdbx_seq_one_letter_code
_entity_poly.pdbx_strand_id
1 'polypeptide(L)'
;MRVARLSLVLAGAISAGPVLAATSKVPLPRPRPAIGAPSVVRAPAAVSAPHVAAQTPLPRHRPSAAAPEMTSYAQANVGVRGAMFASRATFQPLVRPTAGPFAVAASTATSPADIATLKRVLEATRKGKEADADAAARQLSDPVARKLAEWMILRSDNTRPSFQRYAAFVEANPAWPHSALFRRRAENALWNDKLDDSTVRAFFARSKPTTAKGRYVLARALLAQGDRDGAAALVRYAWRYDDCSADVEARVLDMFGDLLTRADHKIRMDQRFYDDDVEAGMREAERLGGNELLIARARAAVIKRASNAKALLDSVPSSARGDAGYLFSRAQWLRKNDQPEEAARAILAAPRDRESVVDPDQWWVERRLVVRKLLDDQDAQTAYRVARDAAPAHKGNYRVDQHFTAGWIALRYLHDPKTAAQHFAHIDDGTTNPHALARGGYWQGRAAEAMGQRAQAKAFYEAAAVHSATYYGQLARAQLGLSDLGLRGPPTFTTHDRNLLSNLEVVRAAEILYALDERDMLASIYAELGETATDVAGLAALGELAAKHRDGRAMLLLGKGALGRGLPLDYYAYPVVGLPHYTPIAPAIEDAVAYSIARQESHFNQKVVSIAKAMGLMQVTPASAQDTAKRFKVAYNKARLLSDPIYNVQMGAAELSMLLSQYNGSYIMTFAGYNAGRGRVRQWVAAYGDPRDPRVDPVDWVERIPIAETRNYVQRIMENLQIYRARFGGSSRLVIEADLKRGNSN
;
A
#
# COMPACT_ATOMS: atom_id res chain seq x y z
N MET A 1 -35.26 -6.32 -22.52
CA MET A 1 -36.33 -7.28 -22.90
C MET A 1 -36.15 -8.52 -22.02
N ARG A 2 -37.20 -9.07 -21.38
CA ARG A 2 -38.19 -10.05 -21.91
C ARG A 2 -37.48 -11.28 -22.52
N VAL A 3 -37.73 -12.53 -22.10
CA VAL A 3 -38.79 -13.16 -21.24
C VAL A 3 -38.12 -14.27 -20.36
N ALA A 4 -38.72 -15.11 -19.49
CA ALA A 4 -40.09 -15.44 -19.06
C ALA A 4 -40.13 -15.98 -17.58
N ARG A 5 -41.28 -16.52 -17.16
CA ARG A 5 -41.57 -17.39 -15.98
C ARG A 5 -42.70 -18.38 -16.38
N LEU A 6 -43.15 -19.22 -15.45
CA LEU A 6 -44.29 -20.18 -15.45
C LEU A 6 -43.97 -21.64 -15.83
N SER A 7 -44.70 -22.68 -15.38
CA SER A 7 -45.46 -22.91 -14.11
C SER A 7 -46.05 -24.35 -14.07
N LEU A 8 -46.22 -24.90 -12.86
CA LEU A 8 -47.18 -25.97 -12.42
C LEU A 8 -47.26 -27.33 -13.14
N VAL A 9 -47.42 -28.40 -12.34
CA VAL A 9 -48.59 -29.32 -12.28
C VAL A 9 -48.45 -30.22 -11.02
N LEU A 10 -49.52 -30.92 -10.59
CA LEU A 10 -49.69 -31.49 -9.23
C LEU A 10 -50.39 -32.87 -9.23
N ALA A 11 -49.83 -33.89 -8.54
CA ALA A 11 -50.49 -35.12 -8.00
C ALA A 11 -49.44 -36.04 -7.29
N GLY A 12 -49.73 -36.92 -6.31
CA GLY A 12 -50.95 -37.06 -5.47
C GLY A 12 -51.05 -38.39 -4.66
N ALA A 13 -50.82 -38.33 -3.32
CA ALA A 13 -51.06 -39.38 -2.27
C ALA A 13 -50.36 -40.77 -2.50
N ILE A 14 -50.50 -41.90 -1.76
CA ILE A 14 -51.29 -42.47 -0.61
C ILE A 14 -50.34 -43.48 0.13
N SER A 15 -50.40 -43.92 1.41
CA SER A 15 -50.76 -43.38 2.76
C SER A 15 -50.34 -44.43 3.86
N ALA A 16 -50.77 -44.28 5.14
CA ALA A 16 -50.53 -45.17 6.32
C ALA A 16 -49.08 -45.31 6.85
N GLY A 17 -48.79 -45.64 8.14
CA GLY A 17 -49.61 -45.85 9.34
C GLY A 17 -48.78 -45.67 10.65
N PRO A 18 -49.39 -45.61 11.87
CA PRO A 18 -48.79 -44.89 13.02
C PRO A 18 -48.32 -45.75 14.23
N VAL A 19 -47.57 -45.13 15.17
CA VAL A 19 -47.84 -45.17 16.64
C VAL A 19 -47.00 -44.14 17.44
N LEU A 20 -47.61 -43.70 18.56
CA LEU A 20 -47.24 -42.83 19.70
C LEU A 20 -45.79 -42.94 20.29
N ALA A 21 -45.23 -42.02 21.09
CA ALA A 21 -45.56 -40.62 21.48
C ALA A 21 -44.42 -39.96 22.34
N ALA A 22 -44.62 -38.70 22.78
CA ALA A 22 -43.89 -37.94 23.83
C ALA A 22 -42.46 -37.40 23.47
N THR A 23 -42.01 -36.21 23.89
CA THR A 23 -42.67 -35.07 24.58
C THR A 23 -41.97 -33.72 24.33
N SER A 24 -42.67 -32.62 24.61
CA SER A 24 -42.19 -31.23 24.76
C SER A 24 -41.83 -30.42 23.49
N LYS A 25 -42.42 -29.22 23.40
CA LYS A 25 -41.96 -28.05 22.64
C LYS A 25 -42.09 -26.84 23.56
N VAL A 26 -41.12 -25.93 23.53
CA VAL A 26 -41.15 -24.65 24.28
C VAL A 26 -41.28 -23.48 23.29
N PRO A 27 -42.04 -22.39 23.58
CA PRO A 27 -42.52 -21.47 22.54
C PRO A 27 -41.61 -20.24 22.31
N LEU A 28 -41.87 -19.56 21.19
CA LEU A 28 -41.34 -18.21 20.90
C LEU A 28 -41.95 -17.15 21.84
N PRO A 29 -41.16 -16.19 22.37
CA PRO A 29 -41.69 -15.04 23.11
C PRO A 29 -42.53 -14.09 22.24
N ARG A 30 -43.56 -13.48 22.84
CA ARG A 30 -44.34 -12.36 22.26
C ARG A 30 -43.95 -11.01 22.90
N PRO A 31 -44.09 -9.86 22.21
CA PRO A 31 -43.64 -8.55 22.70
C PRO A 31 -44.74 -7.73 23.42
N ARG A 32 -44.33 -6.83 24.33
CA ARG A 32 -45.02 -5.59 24.81
C ARG A 32 -44.33 -5.04 26.09
N PRO A 33 -44.66 -3.83 26.60
CA PRO A 33 -45.35 -2.68 25.99
C PRO A 33 -44.46 -1.41 26.03
N ALA A 34 -45.03 -0.20 25.90
CA ALA A 34 -44.32 1.08 25.98
C ALA A 34 -45.19 2.22 26.54
N ILE A 35 -44.54 3.35 26.87
CA ILE A 35 -45.08 4.70 27.20
C ILE A 35 -45.59 4.91 28.64
N GLY A 36 -45.10 5.98 29.27
CA GLY A 36 -45.64 6.62 30.48
C GLY A 36 -44.89 7.93 30.78
N ALA A 37 -45.59 9.08 30.70
CA ALA A 37 -45.08 10.43 30.96
C ALA A 37 -46.25 11.43 31.01
N PRO A 38 -46.05 12.70 31.43
CA PRO A 38 -45.34 13.17 32.63
C PRO A 38 -46.32 13.91 33.59
N SER A 39 -45.87 14.28 34.79
CA SER A 39 -46.66 15.11 35.73
C SER A 39 -45.96 16.45 36.03
N VAL A 40 -46.76 17.52 36.14
CA VAL A 40 -46.34 18.92 36.36
C VAL A 40 -47.08 19.46 37.59
N VAL A 41 -46.44 20.29 38.43
CA VAL A 41 -47.11 21.40 39.15
C VAL A 41 -46.10 22.41 39.74
N ARG A 42 -46.34 23.70 39.40
CA ARG A 42 -46.03 25.01 40.03
C ARG A 42 -44.77 25.30 40.88
N ALA A 43 -44.40 26.59 40.83
CA ALA A 43 -43.55 27.31 41.78
C ALA A 43 -44.29 28.54 42.36
N PRO A 44 -43.74 29.19 43.41
CA PRO A 44 -43.69 30.66 43.55
C PRO A 44 -42.21 31.14 43.57
N ALA A 45 -41.75 32.28 43.01
CA ALA A 45 -42.22 33.67 42.91
C ALA A 45 -41.55 34.63 43.92
N ALA A 46 -40.58 35.43 43.41
CA ALA A 46 -40.05 36.76 43.85
C ALA A 46 -39.59 36.95 45.33
N VAL A 47 -38.47 37.62 45.63
CA VAL A 47 -38.18 39.09 45.66
C VAL A 47 -36.68 39.23 46.12
N SER A 48 -35.81 40.23 45.86
CA SER A 48 -35.84 41.63 45.35
C SER A 48 -34.58 41.99 44.47
N ALA A 49 -34.35 43.29 44.26
CA ALA A 49 -33.08 44.00 43.96
C ALA A 49 -33.03 45.28 44.88
N PRO A 50 -32.11 46.29 44.82
CA PRO A 50 -31.10 46.65 43.79
C PRO A 50 -29.74 47.20 44.36
N HIS A 51 -29.09 48.13 43.61
CA HIS A 51 -27.89 48.98 43.90
C HIS A 51 -26.48 48.37 43.66
N VAL A 52 -25.45 49.15 43.25
CA VAL A 52 -25.37 50.36 42.36
C VAL A 52 -23.93 50.49 41.81
N ALA A 53 -23.66 51.38 40.84
CA ALA A 53 -22.39 51.45 40.10
C ALA A 53 -21.37 52.52 40.55
N ALA A 54 -20.08 52.22 40.36
CA ALA A 54 -18.94 53.12 40.09
C ALA A 54 -17.83 52.26 39.44
N GLN A 55 -17.08 52.56 38.37
CA GLN A 55 -16.66 53.75 37.59
C GLN A 55 -15.47 54.57 38.13
N THR A 56 -14.31 54.36 37.45
CA THR A 56 -13.21 55.32 37.20
C THR A 56 -12.34 55.78 38.39
N PRO A 57 -11.12 56.37 38.18
CA PRO A 57 -10.53 56.87 36.92
C PRO A 57 -9.14 56.33 36.50
N LEU A 58 -8.77 56.65 35.25
CA LEU A 58 -7.39 56.67 34.75
C LEU A 58 -6.70 58.01 35.10
N PRO A 59 -5.37 58.07 35.17
CA PRO A 59 -4.61 59.21 34.67
C PRO A 59 -4.26 59.01 33.19
N ARG A 60 -4.50 60.02 32.36
CA ARG A 60 -3.99 60.11 30.98
C ARG A 60 -2.83 61.10 30.94
N HIS A 61 -1.80 60.82 30.13
CA HIS A 61 -1.22 61.86 29.28
C HIS A 61 -0.91 61.30 27.89
N ARG A 62 -1.01 62.17 26.90
CA ARG A 62 -0.80 61.95 25.46
C ARG A 62 -0.08 63.22 24.94
N PRO A 63 0.67 63.18 23.84
CA PRO A 63 0.00 63.41 22.55
C PRO A 63 0.61 62.69 21.32
N SER A 64 -0.23 62.57 20.27
CA SER A 64 0.09 62.52 18.83
C SER A 64 1.02 61.43 18.26
N ALA A 65 0.94 61.07 16.97
CA ALA A 65 0.11 61.64 15.89
C ALA A 65 -0.85 60.61 15.24
N ALA A 66 -1.45 60.97 14.11
CA ALA A 66 -2.65 60.35 13.56
C ALA A 66 -2.42 59.16 12.59
N ALA A 67 -3.45 58.33 12.48
CA ALA A 67 -3.77 57.46 11.33
C ALA A 67 -4.72 58.25 10.38
N PRO A 68 -5.14 57.77 9.18
CA PRO A 68 -5.15 56.38 8.72
C PRO A 68 -4.80 56.15 7.23
N GLU A 69 -4.82 54.88 6.78
CA GLU A 69 -5.80 54.40 5.78
C GLU A 69 -5.78 52.87 5.63
N MET A 70 -6.82 52.28 5.01
CA MET A 70 -6.89 50.86 4.66
C MET A 70 -6.86 50.67 3.15
N THR A 71 -5.80 50.06 2.60
CA THR A 71 -5.81 49.57 1.20
C THR A 71 -5.06 48.24 1.01
N SER A 72 -5.67 47.40 0.17
CA SER A 72 -5.09 46.45 -0.80
C SER A 72 -3.85 45.58 -0.46
N TYR A 73 -4.09 44.27 -0.48
CA TYR A 73 -3.30 43.19 -1.11
C TYR A 73 -1.79 43.34 -1.45
N ALA A 74 -1.07 42.31 -0.98
CA ALA A 74 -0.02 41.54 -1.69
C ALA A 74 1.44 42.04 -1.73
N GLN A 75 2.34 41.05 -1.96
CA GLN A 75 3.77 41.14 -2.29
C GLN A 75 4.72 41.82 -1.28
N ALA A 76 5.23 41.05 -0.30
CA ALA A 76 6.63 41.15 0.15
C ALA A 76 7.11 39.88 0.90
N ASN A 77 8.43 39.68 0.95
CA ASN A 77 9.16 38.79 1.86
C ASN A 77 9.14 37.27 1.60
N VAL A 78 9.46 36.87 0.36
CA VAL A 78 10.27 35.66 0.12
C VAL A 78 11.70 35.93 0.65
N GLY A 79 11.92 35.75 1.96
CA GLY A 79 13.17 36.17 2.60
C GLY A 79 13.71 35.33 3.77
N VAL A 80 12.88 34.51 4.45
CA VAL A 80 13.33 33.73 5.63
C VAL A 80 12.83 32.28 5.55
N ARG A 81 13.58 31.40 4.86
CA ARG A 81 13.35 29.93 4.87
C ARG A 81 14.60 29.05 4.96
N GLY A 82 15.81 29.63 4.99
CA GLY A 82 17.06 28.85 5.03
C GLY A 82 17.46 28.29 6.41
N ALA A 83 17.07 28.94 7.51
CA ALA A 83 17.65 28.68 8.84
C ALA A 83 17.14 27.40 9.54
N MET A 84 15.98 26.85 9.16
CA MET A 84 15.31 25.76 9.90
C MET A 84 15.86 24.34 9.59
N PHE A 85 16.83 24.22 8.68
CA PHE A 85 17.42 22.92 8.29
C PHE A 85 18.87 22.73 8.77
N ALA A 86 19.36 23.58 9.68
CA ALA A 86 20.74 23.58 10.17
C ALA A 86 21.07 22.50 11.23
N SER A 87 20.27 21.42 11.34
CA SER A 87 20.64 20.25 12.16
C SER A 87 21.83 19.55 11.49
N ARG A 88 22.95 19.45 12.21
CA ARG A 88 24.27 19.14 11.63
C ARG A 88 24.44 17.67 11.23
N ALA A 89 23.93 17.33 10.05
CA ALA A 89 24.66 16.45 9.15
C ALA A 89 25.51 17.33 8.22
N THR A 90 26.83 17.12 8.17
CA THR A 90 27.73 17.79 7.22
C THR A 90 27.51 17.24 5.82
N PHE A 91 26.49 17.75 5.14
CA PHE A 91 26.24 17.45 3.73
C PHE A 91 27.43 17.92 2.88
N GLN A 92 28.22 16.96 2.40
CA GLN A 92 28.89 17.11 1.11
C GLN A 92 27.83 17.50 0.08
N PRO A 93 28.00 18.57 -0.71
CA PRO A 93 27.11 18.83 -1.84
C PRO A 93 27.17 17.62 -2.77
N LEU A 94 26.02 17.13 -3.22
CA LEU A 94 25.94 15.96 -4.10
C LEU A 94 26.63 16.28 -5.43
N VAL A 95 27.88 15.86 -5.56
CA VAL A 95 28.60 15.85 -6.84
C VAL A 95 27.74 15.08 -7.83
N ARG A 96 27.30 15.76 -8.89
CA ARG A 96 26.49 15.16 -9.95
C ARG A 96 27.24 13.93 -10.47
N PRO A 97 26.67 12.71 -10.41
CA PRO A 97 27.30 11.55 -11.03
C PRO A 97 27.59 11.85 -12.51
N THR A 98 28.79 11.48 -12.96
CA THR A 98 29.24 11.70 -14.34
C THR A 98 28.30 10.95 -15.30
N ALA A 99 27.37 11.70 -15.89
CA ALA A 99 26.17 11.23 -16.59
C ALA A 99 25.18 10.40 -15.74
N GLY A 100 24.14 11.07 -15.23
CA GLY A 100 22.87 10.39 -14.92
C GLY A 100 22.16 9.94 -16.20
N PRO A 101 21.30 8.90 -16.17
CA PRO A 101 20.72 8.30 -17.38
C PRO A 101 19.65 9.14 -18.10
N PHE A 102 19.25 10.29 -17.55
CA PHE A 102 18.29 11.17 -18.21
C PHE A 102 18.95 11.97 -19.34
N ALA A 103 18.40 11.86 -20.55
CA ALA A 103 18.84 12.63 -21.70
C ALA A 103 18.58 14.14 -21.53
N VAL A 104 19.49 14.96 -22.07
CA VAL A 104 19.33 16.41 -22.18
C VAL A 104 18.65 16.74 -23.51
N ALA A 105 17.69 17.64 -23.51
CA ALA A 105 16.94 18.01 -24.70
C ALA A 105 17.74 18.94 -25.64
N ALA A 106 17.63 18.71 -26.95
CA ALA A 106 18.26 19.56 -27.97
C ALA A 106 17.59 20.94 -28.12
N SER A 107 16.32 21.04 -27.77
CA SER A 107 15.54 22.30 -27.68
C SER A 107 15.38 22.70 -26.21
N THR A 108 15.30 24.01 -25.93
CA THR A 108 15.17 24.55 -24.56
C THR A 108 13.72 24.85 -24.14
N ALA A 109 12.78 24.89 -25.08
CA ALA A 109 11.37 25.20 -24.85
C ALA A 109 10.46 24.46 -25.85
N THR A 110 9.16 24.40 -25.54
CA THR A 110 8.11 23.85 -26.42
C THR A 110 7.15 24.99 -26.79
N SER A 111 6.79 25.13 -28.08
CA SER A 111 5.94 26.24 -28.50
C SER A 111 4.47 26.04 -28.07
N PRO A 112 3.67 27.11 -27.89
CA PRO A 112 2.23 26.98 -27.66
C PRO A 112 1.49 26.21 -28.78
N ALA A 113 1.99 26.28 -30.01
CA ALA A 113 1.47 25.52 -31.14
C ALA A 113 1.76 24.00 -31.03
N ASP A 114 2.94 23.63 -30.51
CA ASP A 114 3.26 22.23 -30.18
C ASP A 114 2.39 21.72 -29.03
N ILE A 115 2.17 22.52 -27.98
CA ILE A 115 1.27 22.16 -26.86
C ILE A 115 -0.17 21.93 -27.36
N ALA A 116 -0.71 22.85 -28.18
CA ALA A 116 -2.02 22.71 -28.79
C ALA A 116 -2.12 21.49 -29.72
N THR A 117 -1.02 21.12 -30.38
CA THR A 117 -0.94 19.94 -31.25
C THR A 117 -0.84 18.65 -30.47
N LEU A 118 -0.09 18.62 -29.36
CA LEU A 118 -0.08 17.50 -28.41
C LEU A 118 -1.47 17.25 -27.81
N LYS A 119 -2.23 18.30 -27.52
CA LYS A 119 -3.64 18.14 -27.09
C LYS A 119 -4.47 17.41 -28.17
N ARG A 120 -4.27 17.71 -29.46
CA ARG A 120 -4.92 16.97 -30.57
C ARG A 120 -4.47 15.50 -30.63
N VAL A 121 -3.17 15.22 -30.51
CA VAL A 121 -2.63 13.84 -30.41
C VAL A 121 -3.31 13.07 -29.29
N LEU A 122 -3.36 13.66 -28.10
CA LEU A 122 -3.94 13.08 -26.89
C LEU A 122 -5.44 12.83 -27.01
N GLU A 123 -6.19 13.77 -27.59
CA GLU A 123 -7.62 13.59 -27.84
C GLU A 123 -7.91 12.50 -28.89
N ALA A 124 -7.14 12.44 -29.98
CA ALA A 124 -7.25 11.38 -30.98
C ALA A 124 -6.92 10.00 -30.38
N THR A 125 -5.82 9.93 -29.61
CA THR A 125 -5.37 8.74 -28.87
C THR A 125 -6.43 8.24 -27.88
N ARG A 126 -7.08 9.15 -27.14
CA ARG A 126 -8.22 8.82 -26.25
C ARG A 126 -9.43 8.31 -27.02
N LYS A 127 -9.70 8.84 -28.21
CA LYS A 127 -10.80 8.43 -29.11
C LYS A 127 -10.48 7.17 -29.93
N GLY A 128 -9.32 6.52 -29.70
CA GLY A 128 -8.87 5.32 -30.44
C GLY A 128 -8.47 5.58 -31.90
N LYS A 129 -8.27 6.85 -32.27
CA LYS A 129 -7.94 7.26 -33.63
C LYS A 129 -6.44 7.39 -33.82
N GLU A 130 -5.74 6.26 -33.96
CA GLU A 130 -4.28 6.25 -34.10
C GLU A 130 -3.80 7.03 -35.34
N ALA A 131 -4.48 6.94 -36.48
CA ALA A 131 -4.12 7.70 -37.68
C ALA A 131 -4.24 9.23 -37.51
N ASP A 132 -5.30 9.73 -36.85
CA ASP A 132 -5.46 11.16 -36.52
C ASP A 132 -4.35 11.60 -35.54
N ALA A 133 -3.97 10.74 -34.59
CA ALA A 133 -2.91 11.00 -33.62
C ALA A 133 -1.53 11.07 -34.30
N ASP A 134 -1.20 10.12 -35.17
CA ASP A 134 0.03 10.12 -35.97
C ASP A 134 0.09 11.33 -36.91
N ALA A 135 -1.03 11.72 -37.53
CA ALA A 135 -1.12 12.89 -38.40
C ALA A 135 -0.85 14.20 -37.63
N ALA A 136 -1.35 14.33 -36.40
CA ALA A 136 -1.03 15.45 -35.51
C ALA A 136 0.42 15.39 -34.99
N ALA A 137 0.94 14.21 -34.64
CA ALA A 137 2.30 14.04 -34.12
C ALA A 137 3.38 14.47 -35.14
N ARG A 138 3.15 14.23 -36.44
CA ARG A 138 4.03 14.70 -37.53
C ARG A 138 4.09 16.23 -37.68
N GLN A 139 3.17 16.98 -37.07
CA GLN A 139 3.13 18.45 -37.13
C GLN A 139 3.94 19.11 -35.99
N LEU A 140 4.47 18.33 -35.04
CA LEU A 140 5.22 18.83 -33.90
C LEU A 140 6.67 19.18 -34.28
N SER A 141 7.08 20.42 -34.00
CA SER A 141 8.43 20.90 -34.27
C SER A 141 9.42 20.46 -33.20
N ASP A 142 9.07 20.63 -31.93
CA ASP A 142 9.91 20.29 -30.77
C ASP A 142 10.17 18.77 -30.66
N PRO A 143 11.44 18.32 -30.63
CA PRO A 143 11.80 16.90 -30.47
C PRO A 143 11.23 16.26 -29.19
N VAL A 144 11.14 16.99 -28.08
CA VAL A 144 10.57 16.44 -26.83
C VAL A 144 9.06 16.28 -26.94
N ALA A 145 8.37 17.26 -27.53
CA ALA A 145 6.95 17.10 -27.87
C ALA A 145 6.71 15.90 -28.81
N ARG A 146 7.52 15.70 -29.85
CA ARG A 146 7.43 14.51 -30.74
C ARG A 146 7.62 13.19 -29.98
N LYS A 147 8.63 13.12 -29.10
CA LYS A 147 8.88 11.94 -28.26
C LYS A 147 7.73 11.65 -27.30
N LEU A 148 7.15 12.70 -26.70
CA LEU A 148 5.99 12.60 -25.82
C LEU A 148 4.71 12.20 -26.58
N ALA A 149 4.55 12.63 -27.84
CA ALA A 149 3.42 12.21 -28.69
C ALA A 149 3.45 10.70 -28.96
N GLU A 150 4.60 10.15 -29.38
CA GLU A 150 4.76 8.70 -29.55
C GLU A 150 4.54 7.97 -28.21
N TRP A 151 5.09 8.48 -27.11
CA TRP A 151 4.85 7.92 -25.78
C TRP A 151 3.36 7.85 -25.40
N MET A 152 2.58 8.89 -25.69
CA MET A 152 1.12 8.89 -25.46
C MET A 152 0.42 7.82 -26.30
N ILE A 153 0.78 7.69 -27.58
CA ILE A 153 0.21 6.70 -28.52
C ILE A 153 0.56 5.28 -28.09
N LEU A 154 1.82 5.02 -27.71
CA LEU A 154 2.30 3.72 -27.23
C LEU A 154 1.70 3.30 -25.88
N ARG A 155 1.38 4.26 -25.01
CA ARG A 155 0.88 4.00 -23.65
C ARG A 155 -0.65 3.83 -23.58
N SER A 156 -1.39 4.32 -24.57
CA SER A 156 -2.86 4.19 -24.60
C SER A 156 -3.29 2.73 -24.76
N ASP A 157 -4.44 2.38 -24.18
CA ASP A 157 -5.08 1.06 -24.37
C ASP A 157 -6.09 1.08 -25.53
N ASN A 158 -6.36 2.27 -26.10
CA ASN A 158 -7.30 2.48 -27.21
C ASN A 158 -6.61 2.48 -28.59
N THR A 159 -5.28 2.42 -28.63
CA THR A 159 -4.44 2.31 -29.83
C THR A 159 -3.96 0.86 -30.03
N ARG A 160 -3.43 0.53 -31.21
CA ARG A 160 -2.80 -0.77 -31.50
C ARG A 160 -1.48 -0.62 -32.27
N PRO A 161 -0.44 0.01 -31.67
CA PRO A 161 0.87 0.14 -32.29
C PRO A 161 1.50 -1.23 -32.56
N SER A 162 2.21 -1.36 -33.67
CA SER A 162 2.87 -2.61 -34.05
C SER A 162 4.08 -2.93 -33.15
N PHE A 163 4.54 -4.19 -33.20
CA PHE A 163 5.81 -4.61 -32.62
C PHE A 163 6.96 -3.63 -32.92
N GLN A 164 7.11 -3.18 -34.16
CA GLN A 164 8.20 -2.30 -34.58
C GLN A 164 8.16 -0.92 -33.89
N ARG A 165 6.97 -0.33 -33.69
CA ARG A 165 6.85 0.95 -32.95
C ARG A 165 7.31 0.80 -31.50
N TYR A 166 6.86 -0.26 -30.82
CA TYR A 166 7.28 -0.54 -29.45
C TYR A 166 8.78 -0.86 -29.33
N ALA A 167 9.33 -1.68 -30.24
CA ALA A 167 10.73 -2.05 -30.22
C ALA A 167 11.65 -0.84 -30.46
N ALA A 168 11.38 -0.05 -31.50
CA ALA A 168 12.17 1.13 -31.83
C ALA A 168 12.15 2.19 -30.73
N PHE A 169 11.00 2.42 -30.08
CA PHE A 169 10.92 3.37 -28.97
C PHE A 169 11.75 2.91 -27.76
N VAL A 170 11.69 1.63 -27.39
CA VAL A 170 12.43 1.05 -26.26
C VAL A 170 13.94 1.06 -26.53
N GLU A 171 14.37 0.75 -27.76
CA GLU A 171 15.78 0.78 -28.14
C GLU A 171 16.35 2.21 -28.16
N ALA A 172 15.62 3.17 -28.73
CA ALA A 172 16.08 4.56 -28.80
C ALA A 172 15.93 5.35 -27.49
N ASN A 173 15.10 4.89 -26.54
CA ASN A 173 14.77 5.63 -25.31
C ASN A 173 14.77 4.74 -24.05
N PRO A 174 15.86 3.99 -23.75
CA PRO A 174 15.87 2.99 -22.68
C PRO A 174 15.62 3.56 -21.27
N ALA A 175 16.00 4.82 -21.03
CA ALA A 175 15.82 5.54 -19.76
C ALA A 175 14.49 6.34 -19.68
N TRP A 176 13.59 6.19 -20.65
CA TRP A 176 12.32 6.92 -20.68
C TRP A 176 11.25 6.22 -19.83
N PRO A 177 10.35 6.97 -19.15
CA PRO A 177 9.23 6.39 -18.43
C PRO A 177 8.42 5.41 -19.27
N HIS A 178 7.97 4.33 -18.64
CA HIS A 178 7.17 3.24 -19.19
C HIS A 178 7.90 2.36 -20.22
N SER A 179 9.22 2.49 -20.40
CA SER A 179 10.02 1.61 -21.27
C SER A 179 9.81 0.11 -20.95
N ALA A 180 9.72 -0.27 -19.67
CA ALA A 180 9.41 -1.64 -19.25
C ALA A 180 7.94 -2.08 -19.51
N LEU A 181 7.01 -1.14 -19.66
CA LEU A 181 5.66 -1.44 -20.17
C LEU A 181 5.69 -1.66 -21.67
N PHE A 182 6.35 -0.78 -22.43
CA PHE A 182 6.47 -0.89 -23.88
C PHE A 182 7.20 -2.16 -24.32
N ARG A 183 8.25 -2.57 -23.59
CA ARG A 183 8.90 -3.88 -23.80
C ARG A 183 7.89 -5.03 -23.67
N ARG A 184 7.09 -5.06 -22.60
CA ARG A 184 6.06 -6.10 -22.41
C ARG A 184 4.98 -6.06 -23.49
N ARG A 185 4.66 -4.86 -24.03
CA ARG A 185 3.77 -4.72 -25.18
C ARG A 185 4.41 -5.24 -26.48
N ALA A 186 5.70 -5.01 -26.71
CA ALA A 186 6.45 -5.61 -27.82
C ALA A 186 6.48 -7.14 -27.74
N GLU A 187 6.77 -7.72 -26.56
CA GLU A 187 6.76 -9.18 -26.36
C GLU A 187 5.36 -9.78 -26.61
N ASN A 188 4.30 -9.08 -26.22
CA ASN A 188 2.92 -9.48 -26.52
C ASN A 188 2.59 -9.35 -28.02
N ALA A 189 3.11 -8.33 -28.71
CA ALA A 189 2.93 -8.13 -30.14
C ALA A 189 3.63 -9.22 -30.98
N LEU A 190 4.86 -9.62 -30.63
CA LEU A 190 5.57 -10.74 -31.27
C LEU A 190 4.70 -12.01 -31.37
N TRP A 191 3.97 -12.33 -30.30
CA TRP A 191 3.03 -13.45 -30.24
C TRP A 191 1.71 -13.18 -30.96
N ASN A 192 1.07 -12.03 -30.70
CA ASN A 192 -0.26 -11.71 -31.25
C ASN A 192 -0.23 -11.60 -32.78
N ASP A 193 0.77 -10.89 -33.30
CA ASP A 193 0.90 -10.50 -34.69
C ASP A 193 1.67 -11.57 -35.50
N LYS A 194 2.09 -12.67 -34.83
CA LYS A 194 2.79 -13.83 -35.38
C LYS A 194 4.09 -13.49 -36.15
N LEU A 195 4.93 -12.61 -35.59
CA LEU A 195 6.22 -12.26 -36.18
C LEU A 195 7.09 -13.51 -36.40
N ASP A 196 7.97 -13.45 -37.40
CA ASP A 196 8.86 -14.54 -37.78
C ASP A 196 9.97 -14.80 -36.75
N ASP A 197 10.58 -15.98 -36.81
CA ASP A 197 11.61 -16.39 -35.85
C ASP A 197 12.92 -15.58 -35.93
N SER A 198 13.23 -14.92 -37.06
CA SER A 198 14.42 -14.06 -37.16
C SER A 198 14.19 -12.74 -36.42
N THR A 199 13.03 -12.11 -36.60
CA THR A 199 12.59 -10.92 -35.84
C THR A 199 12.53 -11.22 -34.34
N VAL A 200 11.96 -12.36 -33.95
CA VAL A 200 11.88 -12.80 -32.55
C VAL A 200 13.27 -12.95 -31.93
N ARG A 201 14.20 -13.65 -32.60
CA ARG A 201 15.56 -13.83 -32.10
C ARG A 201 16.33 -12.52 -32.02
N ALA A 202 16.20 -11.65 -33.03
CA ALA A 202 16.85 -10.33 -33.02
C ALA A 202 16.44 -9.49 -31.80
N PHE A 203 15.15 -9.47 -31.44
CA PHE A 203 14.65 -8.75 -30.27
C PHE A 203 15.20 -9.28 -28.93
N PHE A 204 15.29 -10.60 -28.79
CA PHE A 204 15.77 -11.23 -27.56
C PHE A 204 17.29 -11.42 -27.49
N ALA A 205 18.04 -11.19 -28.58
CA ALA A 205 19.49 -11.40 -28.67
C ALA A 205 20.32 -10.70 -27.60
N ARG A 206 19.84 -9.57 -27.07
CA ARG A 206 20.51 -8.79 -25.99
C ARG A 206 19.78 -8.82 -24.65
N SER A 207 18.62 -9.48 -24.55
CA SER A 207 17.72 -9.31 -23.40
C SER A 207 16.68 -10.43 -23.27
N LYS A 208 16.55 -11.02 -22.07
CA LYS A 208 15.62 -12.14 -21.81
C LYS A 208 14.14 -11.70 -21.89
N PRO A 209 13.20 -12.61 -22.25
CA PRO A 209 11.77 -12.34 -22.19
C PRO A 209 11.28 -12.13 -20.75
N THR A 210 10.31 -11.24 -20.60
CA THR A 210 9.72 -10.80 -19.32
C THR A 210 8.26 -11.24 -19.17
N THR A 211 7.62 -11.69 -20.25
CA THR A 211 6.21 -12.14 -20.32
C THR A 211 6.10 -13.60 -20.75
N ALA A 212 4.97 -14.24 -20.42
CA ALA A 212 4.63 -15.58 -20.92
C ALA A 212 4.73 -15.67 -22.44
N LYS A 213 4.08 -14.72 -23.15
CA LYS A 213 4.06 -14.64 -24.62
C LYS A 213 5.46 -14.46 -25.22
N GLY A 214 6.32 -13.65 -24.59
CA GLY A 214 7.73 -13.50 -24.96
C GLY A 214 8.52 -14.81 -24.78
N ARG A 215 8.27 -15.57 -23.70
CA ARG A 215 8.89 -16.89 -23.47
C ARG A 215 8.42 -17.91 -24.49
N TYR A 216 7.12 -18.01 -24.75
CA TYR A 216 6.55 -18.96 -25.72
C TYR A 216 6.96 -18.66 -27.16
N VAL A 217 6.99 -17.38 -27.59
CA VAL A 217 7.40 -17.04 -28.96
C VAL A 217 8.90 -17.25 -29.17
N LEU A 218 9.74 -16.98 -28.16
CA LEU A 218 11.17 -17.32 -28.21
C LEU A 218 11.38 -18.84 -28.21
N ALA A 219 10.62 -19.60 -27.41
CA ALA A 219 10.70 -21.06 -27.41
C ALA A 219 10.35 -21.67 -28.78
N ARG A 220 9.35 -21.13 -29.49
CA ARG A 220 9.08 -21.50 -30.90
C ARG A 220 10.32 -21.27 -31.77
N ALA A 221 10.94 -20.10 -31.67
CA ALA A 221 12.08 -19.70 -32.48
C ALA A 221 13.38 -20.46 -32.18
N LEU A 222 13.52 -21.02 -30.97
CA LEU A 222 14.60 -21.93 -30.56
C LEU A 222 14.33 -23.37 -31.02
N LEU A 223 13.10 -23.87 -30.85
CA LEU A 223 12.70 -25.20 -31.32
C LEU A 223 12.85 -25.33 -32.84
N ALA A 224 12.54 -24.27 -33.59
CA ALA A 224 12.78 -24.17 -35.04
C ALA A 224 14.28 -24.17 -35.44
N GLN A 225 15.21 -23.99 -34.49
CA GLN A 225 16.65 -24.14 -34.68
C GLN A 225 17.21 -25.47 -34.12
N GLY A 226 16.34 -26.34 -33.58
CA GLY A 226 16.74 -27.58 -32.93
C GLY A 226 17.11 -27.46 -31.44
N ASP A 227 17.07 -26.25 -30.86
CA ASP A 227 17.28 -26.04 -29.41
C ASP A 227 16.01 -26.41 -28.63
N ARG A 228 15.78 -27.72 -28.48
CA ARG A 228 14.64 -28.28 -27.74
C ARG A 228 14.76 -28.00 -26.24
N ASP A 229 15.96 -27.95 -25.68
CA ASP A 229 16.19 -27.78 -24.24
C ASP A 229 15.98 -26.32 -23.79
N GLY A 230 16.50 -25.35 -24.55
CA GLY A 230 16.22 -23.93 -24.34
C GLY A 230 14.74 -23.60 -24.54
N ALA A 231 14.09 -24.21 -25.55
CA ALA A 231 12.65 -24.11 -25.73
C ALA A 231 11.87 -24.70 -24.53
N ALA A 232 12.22 -25.91 -24.08
CA ALA A 232 11.58 -26.56 -22.95
C ALA A 232 11.75 -25.78 -21.64
N ALA A 233 12.94 -25.21 -21.38
CA ALA A 233 13.20 -24.39 -20.20
C ALA A 233 12.30 -23.14 -20.16
N LEU A 234 12.14 -22.45 -21.30
CA LEU A 234 11.26 -21.28 -21.41
C LEU A 234 9.78 -21.65 -21.26
N VAL A 235 9.33 -22.72 -21.93
CA VAL A 235 7.94 -23.20 -21.86
C VAL A 235 7.57 -23.63 -20.45
N ARG A 236 8.40 -24.46 -19.80
CA ARG A 236 8.15 -24.96 -18.44
C ARG A 236 8.10 -23.83 -17.41
N TYR A 237 9.01 -22.86 -17.49
CA TYR A 237 8.97 -21.69 -16.61
C TYR A 237 7.66 -20.91 -16.78
N ALA A 238 7.30 -20.59 -18.03
CA ALA A 238 6.09 -19.81 -18.31
C ALA A 238 4.81 -20.56 -17.93
N TRP A 239 4.76 -21.88 -18.16
CA TRP A 239 3.61 -22.72 -17.80
C TRP A 239 3.39 -22.76 -16.28
N ARG A 240 4.46 -22.96 -15.51
CA ARG A 240 4.39 -23.06 -14.03
C ARG A 240 3.99 -21.74 -13.36
N TYR A 241 4.53 -20.62 -13.83
CA TYR A 241 4.55 -19.38 -13.04
C TYR A 241 3.93 -18.14 -13.72
N ASP A 242 3.81 -18.10 -15.05
CA ASP A 242 3.16 -16.96 -15.71
C ASP A 242 1.65 -17.16 -15.87
N ASP A 243 0.92 -16.05 -15.75
CA ASP A 243 -0.51 -16.00 -16.07
C ASP A 243 -0.77 -15.94 -17.58
N CYS A 244 -1.86 -16.59 -18.03
CA CYS A 244 -2.29 -16.61 -19.43
C CYS A 244 -3.77 -16.96 -19.57
N SER A 245 -4.44 -16.39 -20.58
CA SER A 245 -5.84 -16.71 -20.89
C SER A 245 -5.99 -18.14 -21.44
N ALA A 246 -7.21 -18.70 -21.35
CA ALA A 246 -7.50 -20.05 -21.86
C ALA A 246 -7.13 -20.24 -23.35
N ASP A 247 -7.28 -19.21 -24.20
CA ASP A 247 -6.86 -19.25 -25.60
C ASP A 247 -5.34 -19.39 -25.78
N VAL A 248 -4.55 -18.85 -24.84
CA VAL A 248 -3.09 -18.99 -24.83
C VAL A 248 -2.71 -20.32 -24.21
N GLU A 249 -3.37 -20.75 -23.13
CA GLU A 249 -3.21 -22.07 -22.52
C GLU A 249 -3.41 -23.20 -23.56
N ALA A 250 -4.50 -23.13 -24.34
CA ALA A 250 -4.79 -24.11 -25.39
C ALA A 250 -3.73 -24.12 -26.51
N ARG A 251 -3.29 -22.96 -26.99
CA ARG A 251 -2.23 -22.86 -28.02
C ARG A 251 -0.86 -23.31 -27.52
N VAL A 252 -0.56 -23.12 -26.24
CA VAL A 252 0.70 -23.58 -25.64
C VAL A 252 0.71 -25.10 -25.50
N LEU A 253 -0.43 -25.72 -25.18
CA LEU A 253 -0.58 -27.19 -25.19
C LEU A 253 -0.45 -27.77 -26.60
N ASP A 254 -1.10 -27.15 -27.58
CA ASP A 254 -1.02 -27.51 -29.01
C ASP A 254 0.42 -27.42 -29.56
N MET A 255 1.14 -26.33 -29.27
CA MET A 255 2.49 -26.11 -29.78
C MET A 255 3.61 -26.81 -28.98
N PHE A 256 3.40 -27.06 -27.68
CA PHE A 256 4.49 -27.44 -26.76
C PHE A 256 4.11 -28.52 -25.72
N GLY A 257 2.99 -29.23 -25.88
CA GLY A 257 2.55 -30.29 -24.96
C GLY A 257 3.66 -31.31 -24.65
N ASP A 258 4.38 -31.78 -25.68
CA ASP A 258 5.50 -32.73 -25.57
C ASP A 258 6.75 -32.19 -24.84
N LEU A 259 6.76 -30.91 -24.46
CA LEU A 259 7.79 -30.31 -23.61
C LEU A 259 7.37 -30.26 -22.14
N LEU A 260 6.07 -30.36 -21.84
CA LEU A 260 5.52 -30.31 -20.49
C LEU A 260 5.47 -31.70 -19.85
N THR A 261 5.76 -31.77 -18.55
CA THR A 261 5.71 -32.99 -17.75
C THR A 261 4.56 -32.94 -16.75
N ARG A 262 4.20 -34.10 -16.17
CA ARG A 262 3.23 -34.16 -15.07
C ARG A 262 3.61 -33.27 -13.88
N ALA A 263 4.91 -33.04 -13.64
CA ALA A 263 5.40 -32.14 -12.59
C ALA A 263 5.14 -30.66 -12.93
N ASP A 264 5.24 -30.26 -14.20
CA ASP A 264 4.91 -28.90 -14.64
C ASP A 264 3.42 -28.58 -14.42
N HIS A 265 2.53 -29.54 -14.74
CA HIS A 265 1.10 -29.42 -14.45
C HIS A 265 0.81 -29.38 -12.94
N LYS A 266 1.50 -30.18 -12.11
CA LYS A 266 1.31 -30.13 -10.64
C LYS A 266 1.70 -28.79 -10.04
N ILE A 267 2.86 -28.23 -10.45
CA ILE A 267 3.30 -26.91 -9.97
C ILE A 267 2.34 -25.81 -10.42
N ARG A 268 1.88 -25.83 -11.68
CA ARG A 268 0.86 -24.89 -12.19
C ARG A 268 -0.45 -25.02 -11.42
N MET A 269 -0.95 -26.24 -11.22
CA MET A 269 -2.14 -26.54 -10.40
C MET A 269 -2.00 -25.92 -9.01
N ASP A 270 -0.87 -26.14 -8.35
CA ASP A 270 -0.62 -25.63 -7.00
C ASP A 270 -0.60 -24.11 -6.95
N GLN A 271 0.12 -23.45 -7.87
CA GLN A 271 0.21 -21.99 -7.95
C GLN A 271 -1.16 -21.36 -8.20
N ARG A 272 -1.96 -21.87 -9.15
CA ARG A 272 -3.33 -21.38 -9.38
C ARG A 272 -4.21 -21.46 -8.13
N PHE A 273 -4.12 -22.53 -7.35
CA PHE A 273 -4.82 -22.63 -6.06
C PHE A 273 -4.18 -21.81 -4.91
N TYR A 274 -2.97 -21.26 -5.06
CA TYR A 274 -2.40 -20.25 -4.16
C TYR A 274 -2.79 -18.82 -4.57
N ASP A 275 -3.09 -18.61 -5.86
CA ASP A 275 -3.62 -17.37 -6.43
C ASP A 275 -5.16 -17.23 -6.28
N ASP A 276 -5.82 -18.17 -5.58
CA ASP A 276 -7.29 -18.38 -5.51
C ASP A 276 -7.99 -18.63 -6.88
N ASP A 277 -7.24 -18.85 -7.97
CA ASP A 277 -7.75 -19.27 -9.28
C ASP A 277 -8.14 -20.75 -9.29
N VAL A 278 -9.34 -21.00 -8.77
CA VAL A 278 -9.96 -22.33 -8.74
C VAL A 278 -10.27 -22.85 -10.15
N GLU A 279 -10.42 -22.01 -11.17
CA GLU A 279 -10.82 -22.46 -12.51
C GLU A 279 -9.64 -23.01 -13.30
N ALA A 280 -8.49 -22.31 -13.32
CA ALA A 280 -7.27 -22.89 -13.89
C ALA A 280 -6.72 -24.03 -13.02
N GLY A 281 -6.79 -23.92 -11.68
CA GLY A 281 -6.39 -24.99 -10.77
C GLY A 281 -7.16 -26.30 -11.02
N MET A 282 -8.46 -26.22 -11.32
CA MET A 282 -9.26 -27.40 -11.69
C MET A 282 -8.95 -27.95 -13.09
N ARG A 283 -8.60 -27.12 -14.08
CA ARG A 283 -8.19 -27.62 -15.42
C ARG A 283 -6.90 -28.43 -15.36
N GLU A 284 -5.89 -27.97 -14.61
CA GLU A 284 -4.71 -28.81 -14.34
C GLU A 284 -5.07 -30.03 -13.48
N ALA A 285 -5.98 -29.85 -12.52
CA ALA A 285 -6.71 -30.89 -11.78
C ALA A 285 -7.11 -32.10 -12.64
N GLU A 286 -7.89 -31.80 -13.69
CA GLU A 286 -8.49 -32.78 -14.59
C GLU A 286 -7.46 -33.45 -15.49
N ARG A 287 -6.41 -32.74 -15.90
CA ARG A 287 -5.26 -33.30 -16.66
C ARG A 287 -4.39 -34.23 -15.82
N LEU A 288 -4.22 -33.95 -14.53
CA LEU A 288 -3.42 -34.76 -13.60
C LEU A 288 -4.15 -36.02 -13.14
N GLY A 289 -5.48 -35.93 -12.96
CA GLY A 289 -6.33 -37.01 -12.47
C GLY A 289 -6.00 -37.42 -11.03
N GLY A 290 -6.31 -38.68 -10.69
CA GLY A 290 -5.83 -39.35 -9.47
C GLY A 290 -6.07 -38.59 -8.16
N ASN A 291 -5.04 -38.59 -7.30
CA ASN A 291 -5.07 -37.93 -6.00
C ASN A 291 -5.09 -36.40 -6.12
N GLU A 292 -4.43 -35.85 -7.13
CA GLU A 292 -4.37 -34.42 -7.42
C GLU A 292 -5.77 -33.84 -7.67
N LEU A 293 -6.64 -34.55 -8.39
CA LEU A 293 -8.04 -34.16 -8.60
C LEU A 293 -8.86 -34.19 -7.29
N LEU A 294 -8.58 -35.11 -6.37
CA LEU A 294 -9.23 -35.14 -5.04
C LEU A 294 -8.75 -33.98 -4.16
N ILE A 295 -7.44 -33.70 -4.17
CA ILE A 295 -6.84 -32.56 -3.47
C ILE A 295 -7.40 -31.26 -4.04
N ALA A 296 -7.40 -31.07 -5.36
CA ALA A 296 -7.93 -29.89 -6.05
C ALA A 296 -9.39 -29.60 -5.67
N ARG A 297 -10.24 -30.63 -5.65
CA ARG A 297 -11.65 -30.51 -5.19
C ARG A 297 -11.75 -30.04 -3.74
N ALA A 298 -10.87 -30.54 -2.85
CA ALA A 298 -10.83 -30.11 -1.46
C ALA A 298 -10.30 -28.66 -1.31
N ARG A 299 -9.23 -28.27 -2.02
CA ARG A 299 -8.70 -26.89 -2.06
C ARG A 299 -9.77 -25.91 -2.56
N ALA A 300 -10.40 -26.23 -3.69
CA ALA A 300 -11.50 -25.47 -4.27
C ALA A 300 -12.65 -25.22 -3.27
N ALA A 301 -13.03 -26.24 -2.49
CA ALA A 301 -14.08 -26.15 -1.48
C ALA A 301 -13.68 -25.27 -0.28
N VAL A 302 -12.41 -25.30 0.15
CA VAL A 302 -11.88 -24.44 1.24
C VAL A 302 -11.78 -22.96 0.83
N ILE A 303 -11.44 -22.70 -0.44
CA ILE A 303 -11.41 -21.35 -1.03
C ILE A 303 -12.84 -20.81 -1.16
N LYS A 304 -13.73 -21.56 -1.83
CA LYS A 304 -15.15 -21.21 -2.03
C LYS A 304 -16.01 -21.30 -0.77
N ARG A 305 -15.44 -21.69 0.39
CA ARG A 305 -16.11 -21.88 1.70
C ARG A 305 -17.35 -22.79 1.64
N ALA A 306 -17.29 -23.84 0.82
CA ALA A 306 -18.40 -24.77 0.65
C ALA A 306 -18.68 -25.56 1.93
N SER A 307 -19.95 -25.83 2.22
CA SER A 307 -20.38 -26.56 3.43
C SER A 307 -19.81 -27.98 3.52
N ASN A 308 -19.52 -28.61 2.37
CA ASN A 308 -18.90 -29.93 2.28
C ASN A 308 -17.35 -29.91 2.30
N ALA A 309 -16.70 -28.76 2.51
CA ALA A 309 -15.23 -28.64 2.45
C ALA A 309 -14.52 -29.60 3.44
N LYS A 310 -15.09 -29.81 4.64
CA LYS A 310 -14.56 -30.80 5.60
C LYS A 310 -14.62 -32.22 5.03
N ALA A 311 -15.77 -32.61 4.49
CA ALA A 311 -15.97 -33.94 3.92
C ALA A 311 -15.05 -34.19 2.71
N LEU A 312 -14.81 -33.17 1.88
CA LEU A 312 -13.86 -33.27 0.77
C LEU A 312 -12.41 -33.39 1.24
N LEU A 313 -11.97 -32.59 2.22
CA LEU A 313 -10.66 -32.75 2.86
C LEU A 313 -10.50 -34.13 3.53
N ASP A 314 -11.55 -34.66 4.15
CA ASP A 314 -11.55 -35.98 4.79
C ASP A 314 -11.63 -37.14 3.78
N SER A 315 -12.09 -36.89 2.55
CA SER A 315 -12.14 -37.88 1.47
C SER A 315 -10.81 -38.11 0.75
N VAL A 316 -9.83 -37.19 0.89
CA VAL A 316 -8.47 -37.37 0.34
C VAL A 316 -7.81 -38.61 0.98
N PRO A 317 -7.30 -39.59 0.21
CA PRO A 317 -6.66 -40.80 0.75
C PRO A 317 -5.50 -40.48 1.69
N SER A 318 -5.31 -41.28 2.75
CA SER A 318 -4.28 -41.03 3.78
C SER A 318 -2.87 -40.87 3.21
N SER A 319 -2.51 -41.68 2.21
CA SER A 319 -1.24 -41.61 1.48
C SER A 319 -1.01 -40.29 0.71
N ALA A 320 -2.07 -39.56 0.37
CA ALA A 320 -2.01 -38.27 -0.32
C ALA A 320 -2.03 -37.07 0.64
N ARG A 321 -2.24 -37.27 1.95
CA ARG A 321 -2.36 -36.19 2.94
C ARG A 321 -1.03 -35.51 3.32
N GLY A 322 0.09 -35.97 2.77
CA GLY A 322 1.40 -35.31 2.87
C GLY A 322 1.62 -34.20 1.84
N ASP A 323 0.74 -34.06 0.84
CA ASP A 323 0.84 -33.00 -0.18
C ASP A 323 0.76 -31.60 0.44
N ALA A 324 1.66 -30.70 0.01
CA ALA A 324 1.71 -29.33 0.54
C ALA A 324 0.42 -28.54 0.26
N GLY A 325 -0.15 -28.64 -0.94
CA GLY A 325 -1.41 -27.98 -1.29
C GLY A 325 -2.59 -28.44 -0.44
N TYR A 326 -2.65 -29.74 -0.14
CA TYR A 326 -3.59 -30.31 0.81
C TYR A 326 -3.34 -29.79 2.25
N LEU A 327 -2.10 -29.86 2.75
CA LEU A 327 -1.76 -29.42 4.11
C LEU A 327 -2.07 -27.93 4.32
N PHE A 328 -1.78 -27.09 3.34
CA PHE A 328 -2.12 -25.67 3.33
C PHE A 328 -3.63 -25.45 3.46
N SER A 329 -4.45 -26.10 2.61
CA SER A 329 -5.91 -25.94 2.67
C SER A 329 -6.54 -26.61 3.89
N ARG A 330 -5.95 -27.69 4.43
CA ARG A 330 -6.35 -28.26 5.72
C ARG A 330 -6.07 -27.27 6.86
N ALA A 331 -4.89 -26.66 6.91
CA ALA A 331 -4.54 -25.64 7.89
C ALA A 331 -5.45 -24.40 7.79
N GLN A 332 -5.67 -23.89 6.58
CA GLN A 332 -6.64 -22.81 6.34
C GLN A 332 -8.03 -23.16 6.88
N TRP A 333 -8.54 -24.37 6.60
CA TRP A 333 -9.87 -24.79 7.07
C TRP A 333 -9.91 -24.85 8.60
N LEU A 334 -8.92 -25.47 9.23
CA LEU A 334 -8.82 -25.57 10.70
C LEU A 334 -8.76 -24.18 11.35
N ARG A 335 -7.90 -23.28 10.87
CA ARG A 335 -7.83 -21.88 11.34
C ARG A 335 -9.14 -21.12 11.13
N LYS A 336 -9.84 -21.35 10.01
CA LYS A 336 -11.15 -20.72 9.69
C LYS A 336 -12.30 -21.26 10.56
N ASN A 337 -12.14 -22.39 11.25
CA ASN A 337 -13.10 -22.99 12.19
C ASN A 337 -12.57 -22.98 13.64
N ASP A 338 -11.69 -22.03 13.97
CA ASP A 338 -11.16 -21.80 15.32
C ASP A 338 -10.44 -23.02 15.95
N GLN A 339 -9.71 -23.80 15.13
CA GLN A 339 -8.82 -24.88 15.54
C GLN A 339 -7.33 -24.55 15.24
N PRO A 340 -6.69 -23.64 15.99
CA PRO A 340 -5.35 -23.14 15.67
C PRO A 340 -4.23 -24.14 15.99
N GLU A 341 -4.37 -24.98 17.02
CA GLU A 341 -3.40 -26.05 17.30
C GLU A 341 -3.37 -27.07 16.16
N GLU A 342 -4.51 -27.60 15.73
CA GLU A 342 -4.58 -28.54 14.60
C GLU A 342 -4.04 -27.90 13.32
N ALA A 343 -4.32 -26.61 13.08
CA ALA A 343 -3.76 -25.86 11.96
C ALA A 343 -2.22 -25.78 12.06
N ALA A 344 -1.69 -25.55 13.26
CA ALA A 344 -0.25 -25.54 13.51
C ALA A 344 0.39 -26.92 13.31
N ARG A 345 -0.26 -28.01 13.75
CA ARG A 345 0.19 -29.38 13.52
C ARG A 345 0.23 -29.70 12.00
N ALA A 346 -0.77 -29.26 11.23
CA ALA A 346 -0.77 -29.40 9.77
C ALA A 346 0.33 -28.57 9.09
N ILE A 347 0.60 -27.36 9.57
CA ILE A 347 1.68 -26.49 9.04
C ILE A 347 3.08 -27.04 9.38
N LEU A 348 3.28 -27.57 10.59
CA LEU A 348 4.57 -28.10 11.05
C LEU A 348 4.92 -29.45 10.43
N ALA A 349 3.93 -30.16 9.86
CA ALA A 349 4.11 -31.37 9.05
C ALA A 349 4.44 -31.08 7.57
N ALA A 350 4.35 -29.82 7.12
CA ALA A 350 4.63 -29.45 5.73
C ALA A 350 6.15 -29.36 5.43
N PRO A 351 6.55 -29.47 4.15
CA PRO A 351 7.92 -29.23 3.72
C PRO A 351 8.47 -27.85 4.13
N ARG A 352 9.81 -27.75 4.19
CA ARG A 352 10.54 -26.58 4.68
C ARG A 352 11.40 -25.89 3.62
N ASP A 353 11.66 -26.57 2.52
CA ASP A 353 12.28 -26.02 1.31
C ASP A 353 11.26 -25.20 0.49
N ARG A 354 11.76 -24.38 -0.45
CA ARG A 354 10.92 -23.53 -1.29
C ARG A 354 10.19 -24.30 -2.38
N GLU A 355 10.82 -25.33 -2.93
CA GLU A 355 10.35 -25.98 -4.16
C GLU A 355 9.13 -26.86 -3.89
N SER A 356 9.15 -27.60 -2.77
CA SER A 356 8.07 -28.49 -2.34
C SER A 356 6.83 -27.77 -1.82
N VAL A 357 6.94 -26.47 -1.46
CA VAL A 357 5.77 -25.65 -1.06
C VAL A 357 5.19 -24.82 -2.21
N VAL A 358 5.95 -24.64 -3.30
CA VAL A 358 5.68 -23.81 -4.50
C VAL A 358 5.55 -22.31 -4.19
N ASP A 359 4.61 -21.89 -3.33
CA ASP A 359 4.40 -20.49 -2.93
C ASP A 359 4.73 -20.26 -1.44
N PRO A 360 6.01 -20.07 -1.08
CA PRO A 360 6.42 -19.77 0.30
C PRO A 360 5.88 -18.43 0.82
N ASP A 361 5.43 -17.51 -0.06
CA ASP A 361 4.85 -16.23 0.36
C ASP A 361 3.44 -16.43 0.92
N GLN A 362 2.59 -17.22 0.26
CA GLN A 362 1.25 -17.55 0.75
C GLN A 362 1.31 -18.46 1.99
N TRP A 363 2.27 -19.40 2.03
CA TRP A 363 2.57 -20.16 3.25
C TRP A 363 2.97 -19.26 4.42
N TRP A 364 3.73 -18.19 4.17
CA TRP A 364 4.04 -17.23 5.22
C TRP A 364 2.80 -16.45 5.71
N VAL A 365 1.92 -16.03 4.80
CA VAL A 365 0.65 -15.37 5.17
C VAL A 365 -0.18 -16.27 6.09
N GLU A 366 -0.34 -17.55 5.75
CA GLU A 366 -1.10 -18.50 6.58
C GLU A 366 -0.42 -18.80 7.92
N ARG A 367 0.90 -19.04 7.92
CA ARG A 367 1.70 -19.21 9.15
C ARG A 367 1.51 -18.04 10.10
N ARG A 368 1.65 -16.81 9.61
CA ARG A 368 1.49 -15.59 10.42
C ARG A 368 0.07 -15.45 10.99
N LEU A 369 -0.96 -15.96 10.31
CA LEU A 369 -2.35 -15.96 10.81
C LEU A 369 -2.59 -17.04 11.89
N VAL A 370 -1.97 -18.23 11.77
CA VAL A 370 -2.02 -19.26 12.82
C VAL A 370 -1.23 -18.83 14.06
N VAL A 371 -0.01 -18.30 13.88
CA VAL A 371 0.83 -17.73 14.95
C VAL A 371 0.06 -16.76 15.83
N ARG A 372 -0.76 -15.88 15.24
CA ARG A 372 -1.50 -14.86 16.01
C ARG A 372 -2.60 -15.46 16.88
N LYS A 373 -3.30 -16.49 16.41
CA LYS A 373 -4.26 -17.22 17.26
C LYS A 373 -3.56 -17.91 18.42
N LEU A 374 -2.50 -18.68 18.15
CA LEU A 374 -1.72 -19.35 19.20
C LEU A 374 -1.22 -18.38 20.29
N LEU A 375 -0.82 -17.16 19.94
CA LEU A 375 -0.40 -16.14 20.92
C LEU A 375 -1.58 -15.51 21.70
N ASP A 376 -2.79 -15.51 21.13
CA ASP A 376 -4.01 -15.10 21.82
C ASP A 376 -4.53 -16.23 22.74
N ASP A 377 -4.32 -17.49 22.34
CA ASP A 377 -4.57 -18.73 23.10
C ASP A 377 -3.43 -19.11 24.08
N GLN A 378 -2.41 -18.26 24.21
CA GLN A 378 -1.23 -18.39 25.10
C GLN A 378 -0.20 -19.50 24.76
N ASP A 379 -0.35 -20.26 23.68
CA ASP A 379 0.67 -21.22 23.18
C ASP A 379 1.80 -20.50 22.41
N ALA A 380 2.67 -19.84 23.16
CA ALA A 380 3.86 -19.16 22.64
C ALA A 380 4.88 -20.13 22.02
N GLN A 381 4.98 -21.36 22.54
CA GLN A 381 5.96 -22.35 22.15
C GLN A 381 5.66 -22.91 20.75
N THR A 382 4.40 -23.26 20.45
CA THR A 382 3.99 -23.63 19.09
C THR A 382 3.97 -22.42 18.18
N ALA A 383 3.55 -21.23 18.64
CA ALA A 383 3.63 -20.00 17.85
C ALA A 383 5.06 -19.72 17.35
N TYR A 384 6.05 -19.82 18.24
CA TYR A 384 7.46 -19.69 17.89
C TYR A 384 7.90 -20.74 16.86
N ARG A 385 7.54 -22.02 17.04
CA ARG A 385 7.85 -23.09 16.07
C ARG A 385 7.25 -22.83 14.70
N VAL A 386 5.97 -22.43 14.62
CA VAL A 386 5.28 -22.14 13.35
C VAL A 386 5.92 -20.97 12.61
N ALA A 387 6.41 -19.95 13.34
CA ALA A 387 7.14 -18.82 12.77
C ALA A 387 8.57 -19.20 12.33
N ARG A 388 9.34 -19.90 13.18
CA ARG A 388 10.73 -20.30 12.95
C ARG A 388 10.87 -21.31 11.82
N ASP A 389 10.03 -22.33 11.79
CA ASP A 389 10.13 -23.47 10.85
C ASP A 389 9.49 -23.16 9.48
N ALA A 390 9.60 -21.93 9.00
CA ALA A 390 9.00 -21.45 7.76
C ALA A 390 9.95 -21.55 6.56
N ALA A 391 9.42 -21.95 5.40
CA ALA A 391 10.17 -21.88 4.14
C ALA A 391 10.52 -20.40 3.82
N PRO A 392 11.78 -20.06 3.49
CA PRO A 392 12.18 -18.66 3.29
C PRO A 392 11.39 -17.96 2.18
N ALA A 393 10.75 -16.84 2.49
CA ALA A 393 9.86 -16.15 1.55
C ALA A 393 10.58 -15.63 0.28
N HIS A 394 9.85 -15.48 -0.82
CA HIS A 394 10.33 -14.83 -2.05
C HIS A 394 10.34 -13.30 -1.86
N LYS A 395 9.25 -12.73 -1.34
CA LYS A 395 9.14 -11.30 -1.03
C LYS A 395 10.06 -10.90 0.13
N GLY A 396 10.92 -9.90 -0.09
CA GLY A 396 11.88 -9.43 0.92
C GLY A 396 11.23 -8.95 2.21
N ASN A 397 10.11 -8.23 2.11
CA ASN A 397 9.32 -7.80 3.27
C ASN A 397 8.64 -8.97 4.01
N TYR A 398 8.51 -10.15 3.41
CA TYR A 398 8.02 -11.35 4.09
C TYR A 398 9.16 -12.08 4.81
N ARG A 399 10.40 -12.10 4.28
CA ARG A 399 11.58 -12.54 5.06
C ARG A 399 11.82 -11.68 6.30
N VAL A 400 11.71 -10.36 6.15
CA VAL A 400 11.72 -9.39 7.27
C VAL A 400 10.67 -9.76 8.33
N ASP A 401 9.43 -10.04 7.91
CA ASP A 401 8.35 -10.42 8.83
C ASP A 401 8.56 -11.82 9.44
N GLN A 402 9.18 -12.77 8.74
CA GLN A 402 9.53 -14.12 9.23
C GLN A 402 10.47 -14.01 10.43
N HIS A 403 11.65 -13.43 10.21
CA HIS A 403 12.67 -13.24 11.25
C HIS A 403 12.17 -12.35 12.39
N PHE A 404 11.50 -11.23 12.07
CA PHE A 404 10.89 -10.39 13.10
C PHE A 404 9.89 -11.16 13.97
N THR A 405 8.97 -11.93 13.37
CA THR A 405 7.92 -12.62 14.14
C THR A 405 8.51 -13.69 15.05
N ALA A 406 9.48 -14.48 14.57
CA ALA A 406 10.15 -15.48 15.40
C ALA A 406 10.95 -14.84 16.55
N GLY A 407 11.72 -13.79 16.28
CA GLY A 407 12.49 -13.07 17.30
C GLY A 407 11.64 -12.33 18.32
N TRP A 408 10.54 -11.71 17.89
CA TRP A 408 9.60 -11.01 18.77
C TRP A 408 8.86 -11.95 19.71
N ILE A 409 8.48 -13.16 19.25
CA ILE A 409 7.91 -14.20 20.12
C ILE A 409 8.94 -14.65 21.16
N ALA A 410 10.19 -14.91 20.72
CA ALA A 410 11.27 -15.30 21.63
C ALA A 410 11.51 -14.24 22.72
N LEU A 411 11.59 -12.95 22.34
CA LEU A 411 11.82 -11.85 23.29
C LEU A 411 10.66 -11.62 24.26
N ARG A 412 9.42 -11.69 23.78
CA ARG A 412 8.24 -11.20 24.54
C ARG A 412 7.43 -12.28 25.25
N TYR A 413 7.38 -13.49 24.71
CA TYR A 413 6.53 -14.57 25.20
C TYR A 413 7.31 -15.78 25.71
N LEU A 414 8.56 -15.98 25.24
CA LEU A 414 9.46 -17.02 25.76
C LEU A 414 10.56 -16.47 26.68
N HIS A 415 10.67 -15.15 26.80
CA HIS A 415 11.70 -14.45 27.57
C HIS A 415 13.15 -14.86 27.23
N ASP A 416 13.40 -15.25 25.99
CA ASP A 416 14.71 -15.61 25.45
C ASP A 416 15.24 -14.49 24.52
N PRO A 417 15.94 -13.47 25.08
CA PRO A 417 16.51 -12.40 24.28
C PRO A 417 17.72 -12.86 23.44
N LYS A 418 18.35 -14.00 23.76
CA LYS A 418 19.49 -14.53 23.01
C LYS A 418 19.04 -15.11 21.68
N THR A 419 18.01 -15.97 21.70
CA THR A 419 17.37 -16.47 20.48
C THR A 419 16.62 -15.35 19.73
N ALA A 420 16.08 -14.35 20.44
CA ALA A 420 15.53 -13.17 19.78
C ALA A 420 16.60 -12.39 18.97
N ALA A 421 17.76 -12.12 19.56
CA ALA A 421 18.86 -11.41 18.90
C ALA A 421 19.37 -12.16 17.66
N GLN A 422 19.44 -13.50 17.71
CA GLN A 422 19.77 -14.33 16.55
C GLN A 422 18.78 -14.12 15.40
N HIS A 423 17.47 -14.11 15.66
CA HIS A 423 16.47 -13.85 14.62
C HIS A 423 16.53 -12.41 14.11
N PHE A 424 16.67 -11.41 14.98
CA PHE A 424 16.70 -10.02 14.56
C PHE A 424 17.95 -9.66 13.73
N ALA A 425 19.03 -10.42 13.84
CA ALA A 425 20.25 -10.30 13.02
C ALA A 425 20.11 -10.81 11.56
N HIS A 426 18.91 -11.23 11.16
CA HIS A 426 18.57 -11.63 9.78
C HIS A 426 17.44 -10.74 9.17
N ILE A 427 17.12 -9.61 9.80
CA ILE A 427 16.10 -8.67 9.28
C ILE A 427 16.65 -7.82 8.12
N ASP A 428 17.95 -7.55 8.12
CA ASP A 428 18.68 -6.77 7.13
C ASP A 428 19.23 -7.60 5.94
N ASP A 429 19.06 -8.93 5.99
CA ASP A 429 19.54 -9.87 4.94
C ASP A 429 18.98 -9.55 3.54
N GLY A 430 19.87 -9.00 2.71
CA GLY A 430 19.59 -8.70 1.30
C GLY A 430 18.54 -7.61 1.09
N THR A 431 18.43 -6.63 1.99
CA THR A 431 17.51 -5.48 1.85
C THR A 431 18.20 -4.14 2.04
N THR A 432 17.84 -3.17 1.18
CA THR A 432 18.25 -1.76 1.30
C THR A 432 17.13 -0.87 1.84
N ASN A 433 15.98 -1.46 2.24
CA ASN A 433 14.80 -0.73 2.68
C ASN A 433 15.00 -0.14 4.10
N PRO A 434 14.99 1.19 4.28
CA PRO A 434 15.24 1.81 5.57
C PRO A 434 14.32 1.34 6.71
N HIS A 435 13.08 0.94 6.42
CA HIS A 435 12.15 0.46 7.44
C HIS A 435 12.48 -0.97 7.92
N ALA A 436 13.15 -1.78 7.09
CA ALA A 436 13.64 -3.09 7.51
C ALA A 436 14.90 -2.93 8.38
N LEU A 437 15.89 -2.17 7.87
CA LEU A 437 17.15 -1.88 8.58
C LEU A 437 16.88 -1.26 9.96
N ALA A 438 15.99 -0.27 10.04
CA ALA A 438 15.60 0.35 11.31
C ALA A 438 14.88 -0.62 12.27
N ARG A 439 14.04 -1.53 11.75
CA ARG A 439 13.37 -2.56 12.58
C ARG A 439 14.39 -3.57 13.12
N GLY A 440 15.37 -3.97 12.31
CA GLY A 440 16.49 -4.83 12.72
C GLY A 440 17.24 -4.21 13.90
N GLY A 441 17.85 -3.05 13.69
CA GLY A 441 18.61 -2.35 14.74
C GLY A 441 17.79 -2.02 15.98
N TYR A 442 16.54 -1.57 15.86
CA TYR A 442 15.71 -1.31 17.04
C TYR A 442 15.44 -2.57 17.86
N TRP A 443 15.09 -3.69 17.23
CA TRP A 443 14.75 -4.92 17.95
C TRP A 443 15.97 -5.71 18.42
N GLN A 444 17.10 -5.65 17.71
CA GLN A 444 18.40 -6.05 18.25
C GLN A 444 18.78 -5.21 19.48
N GLY A 445 18.49 -3.90 19.47
CA GLY A 445 18.61 -3.01 20.62
C GLY A 445 17.80 -3.51 21.83
N ARG A 446 16.48 -3.68 21.67
CA ARG A 446 15.59 -4.21 22.73
C ARG A 446 16.02 -5.59 23.26
N ALA A 447 16.61 -6.45 22.41
CA ALA A 447 17.14 -7.75 22.82
C ALA A 447 18.45 -7.63 23.62
N ALA A 448 19.37 -6.77 23.19
CA ALA A 448 20.61 -6.48 23.92
C ALA A 448 20.34 -5.83 25.29
N GLU A 449 19.34 -4.93 25.39
CA GLU A 449 18.89 -4.38 26.68
C GLU A 449 18.39 -5.46 27.64
N ALA A 450 17.59 -6.41 27.14
CA ALA A 450 17.09 -7.53 27.93
C ALA A 450 18.21 -8.50 28.38
N MET A 451 19.37 -8.48 27.72
CA MET A 451 20.61 -9.16 28.16
C MET A 451 21.54 -8.26 29.00
N GLY A 452 21.14 -7.03 29.32
CA GLY A 452 21.96 -6.05 30.06
C GLY A 452 23.11 -5.44 29.26
N GLN A 453 23.23 -5.73 27.97
CA GLN A 453 24.35 -5.40 27.09
C GLN A 453 24.28 -3.94 26.58
N ARG A 454 24.27 -2.97 27.51
CA ARG A 454 24.01 -1.53 27.24
C ARG A 454 24.82 -0.93 26.08
N ALA A 455 26.11 -1.26 25.97
CA ALA A 455 26.96 -0.74 24.89
C ALA A 455 26.54 -1.28 23.50
N GLN A 456 26.14 -2.55 23.43
CA GLN A 456 25.67 -3.18 22.20
C GLN A 456 24.27 -2.72 21.83
N ALA A 457 23.38 -2.55 22.82
CA ALA A 457 22.06 -1.95 22.63
C ALA A 457 22.17 -0.54 22.04
N LYS A 458 23.05 0.30 22.60
CA LYS A 458 23.34 1.64 22.07
C LYS A 458 23.79 1.59 20.61
N ALA A 459 24.73 0.71 20.25
CA ALA A 459 25.22 0.59 18.88
C ALA A 459 24.12 0.16 17.89
N PHE A 460 23.26 -0.79 18.27
CA PHE A 460 22.11 -1.19 17.46
C PHE A 460 21.06 -0.08 17.30
N TYR A 461 20.82 0.72 18.34
CA TYR A 461 19.99 1.92 18.23
C TYR A 461 20.64 2.99 17.36
N GLU A 462 21.95 3.20 17.42
CA GLU A 462 22.65 4.15 16.55
C GLU A 462 22.54 3.76 15.08
N ALA A 463 22.63 2.46 14.76
CA ALA A 463 22.38 1.93 13.42
C ALA A 463 20.92 2.17 12.95
N ALA A 464 19.92 1.98 13.80
CA ALA A 464 18.53 2.29 13.45
C ALA A 464 18.25 3.81 13.35
N ALA A 465 18.90 4.62 14.18
CA ALA A 465 18.65 6.06 14.34
C ALA A 465 19.06 6.93 13.13
N VAL A 466 19.86 6.39 12.20
CA VAL A 466 20.16 7.05 10.91
C VAL A 466 18.94 7.09 9.98
N HIS A 467 17.98 6.17 10.16
CA HIS A 467 16.76 6.07 9.37
C HIS A 467 15.63 6.92 9.98
N SER A 468 15.90 8.22 10.16
CA SER A 468 15.02 9.22 10.79
C SER A 468 13.60 9.32 10.21
N ALA A 469 13.43 9.00 8.93
CA ALA A 469 12.14 9.01 8.27
C ALA A 469 11.27 7.75 8.55
N THR A 470 11.64 6.92 9.53
CA THR A 470 11.01 5.62 9.82
C THR A 470 10.58 5.50 11.29
N TYR A 471 9.47 4.79 11.55
CA TYR A 471 8.93 4.54 12.90
C TYR A 471 9.98 3.99 13.87
N TYR A 472 10.71 2.95 13.46
CA TYR A 472 11.73 2.33 14.31
C TYR A 472 13.01 3.14 14.44
N GLY A 473 13.40 3.92 13.41
CA GLY A 473 14.51 4.86 13.54
C GLY A 473 14.17 6.01 14.47
N GLN A 474 12.93 6.51 14.45
CA GLN A 474 12.44 7.50 15.41
C GLN A 474 12.39 6.94 16.84
N LEU A 475 11.95 5.70 17.04
CA LEU A 475 12.03 5.07 18.36
C LEU A 475 13.47 4.88 18.84
N ALA A 476 14.38 4.44 17.98
CA ALA A 476 15.80 4.32 18.32
C ALA A 476 16.44 5.68 18.69
N ARG A 477 16.09 6.76 17.98
CA ARG A 477 16.49 8.13 18.34
C ARG A 477 16.00 8.54 19.72
N ALA A 478 14.74 8.24 20.05
CA ALA A 478 14.19 8.54 21.38
C ALA A 478 14.90 7.76 22.50
N GLN A 479 15.17 6.46 22.29
CA GLN A 479 15.92 5.62 23.23
C GLN A 479 17.37 6.11 23.44
N LEU A 480 17.99 6.74 22.43
CA LEU A 480 19.29 7.41 22.53
C LEU A 480 19.23 8.82 23.16
N GLY A 481 18.05 9.31 23.54
CA GLY A 481 17.85 10.69 24.00
C GLY A 481 18.01 11.76 22.91
N LEU A 482 18.06 11.37 21.63
CA LEU A 482 18.20 12.29 20.49
C LEU A 482 16.88 13.03 20.25
N SER A 483 16.78 14.22 20.83
CA SER A 483 15.59 15.07 20.76
C SER A 483 15.33 15.67 19.37
N ASP A 484 16.32 15.71 18.46
CA ASP A 484 16.13 16.15 17.08
C ASP A 484 15.73 14.99 16.15
N LEU A 485 14.75 15.23 15.27
CA LEU A 485 14.27 14.25 14.30
C LEU A 485 15.34 13.80 13.29
N GLY A 486 16.32 14.64 12.94
CA GLY A 486 17.33 14.30 11.92
C GLY A 486 16.78 14.19 10.50
N LEU A 487 15.80 15.02 10.14
CA LEU A 487 15.18 15.04 8.81
C LEU A 487 16.09 15.74 7.79
N ARG A 488 16.34 15.09 6.65
CA ARG A 488 17.15 15.65 5.55
C ARG A 488 16.38 16.75 4.80
N GLY A 489 17.06 17.86 4.51
CA GLY A 489 16.55 18.93 3.64
C GLY A 489 16.51 18.51 2.16
N PRO A 490 15.94 19.36 1.27
CA PRO A 490 16.06 19.14 -0.17
C PRO A 490 17.52 19.33 -0.63
N PRO A 491 17.97 18.62 -1.68
CA PRO A 491 19.25 18.90 -2.34
C PRO A 491 19.33 20.36 -2.83
N THR A 492 20.52 20.96 -2.77
CA THR A 492 20.78 22.34 -3.19
C THR A 492 21.62 22.39 -4.47
N PHE A 493 21.13 23.08 -5.49
CA PHE A 493 21.78 23.19 -6.81
C PHE A 493 22.26 24.62 -7.10
N THR A 494 23.29 24.78 -7.93
CA THR A 494 23.67 26.10 -8.47
C THR A 494 22.67 26.56 -9.52
N THR A 495 22.73 27.84 -9.93
CA THR A 495 21.92 28.35 -11.05
C THR A 495 22.27 27.66 -12.38
N HIS A 496 23.55 27.30 -12.57
CA HIS A 496 23.98 26.53 -13.75
C HIS A 496 23.37 25.12 -13.74
N ASP A 497 23.44 24.41 -12.62
CA ASP A 497 22.85 23.07 -12.47
C ASP A 497 21.33 23.10 -12.72
N ARG A 498 20.60 24.08 -12.17
CA ARG A 498 19.15 24.20 -12.41
C ARG A 498 18.82 24.37 -13.90
N ASN A 499 19.63 25.11 -14.66
CA ASN A 499 19.44 25.30 -16.10
C ASN A 499 19.75 24.02 -16.90
N LEU A 500 20.68 23.18 -16.45
CA LEU A 500 20.93 21.87 -17.04
C LEU A 500 19.81 20.86 -16.69
N LEU A 501 19.33 20.89 -15.43
CA LEU A 501 18.30 19.98 -14.93
C LEU A 501 16.91 20.29 -15.50
N SER A 502 16.55 21.56 -15.67
CA SER A 502 15.29 21.95 -16.32
C SER A 502 15.24 21.55 -17.79
N ASN A 503 16.40 21.42 -18.44
CA ASN A 503 16.54 20.97 -19.82
C ASN A 503 16.71 19.44 -19.99
N LEU A 504 16.56 18.65 -18.91
CA LEU A 504 16.39 17.20 -19.06
C LEU A 504 15.08 16.91 -19.81
N GLU A 505 15.10 16.03 -20.80
CA GLU A 505 13.92 15.73 -21.62
C GLU A 505 12.72 15.28 -20.77
N VAL A 506 12.97 14.55 -19.68
CA VAL A 506 11.93 14.07 -18.75
C VAL A 506 11.31 15.18 -17.91
N VAL A 507 12.09 16.21 -17.55
CA VAL A 507 11.61 17.40 -16.83
C VAL A 507 10.80 18.29 -17.79
N ARG A 508 11.28 18.47 -19.02
CA ARG A 508 10.51 19.14 -20.08
C ARG A 508 9.21 18.41 -20.43
N ALA A 509 9.23 17.08 -20.55
CA ALA A 509 8.02 16.27 -20.76
C ALA A 509 7.02 16.43 -19.59
N ALA A 510 7.51 16.54 -18.35
CA ALA A 510 6.65 16.82 -17.20
C ALA A 510 6.05 18.24 -17.23
N GLU A 511 6.81 19.28 -17.58
CA GLU A 511 6.29 20.65 -17.74
C GLU A 511 5.23 20.72 -18.85
N ILE A 512 5.44 20.02 -19.97
CA ILE A 512 4.45 19.87 -21.05
C ILE A 512 3.17 19.19 -20.53
N LEU A 513 3.27 18.10 -19.76
CA LEU A 513 2.10 17.43 -19.19
C LEU A 513 1.36 18.29 -18.16
N TYR A 514 2.05 19.15 -17.40
CA TYR A 514 1.40 20.13 -16.53
C TYR A 514 0.66 21.21 -17.36
N ALA A 515 1.23 21.66 -18.48
CA ALA A 515 0.56 22.58 -19.41
C ALA A 515 -0.69 21.97 -20.10
N LEU A 516 -0.81 20.63 -20.10
CA LEU A 516 -1.98 19.88 -20.57
C LEU A 516 -2.94 19.45 -19.44
N ASP A 517 -2.62 19.76 -18.17
CA ASP A 517 -3.25 19.26 -16.93
C ASP A 517 -3.35 17.71 -16.81
N GLU A 518 -2.43 16.99 -17.44
CA GLU A 518 -2.40 15.52 -17.47
C GLU A 518 -1.76 14.90 -16.21
N ARG A 519 -2.28 15.32 -15.05
CA ARG A 519 -1.80 14.94 -13.71
C ARG A 519 -1.84 13.43 -13.44
N ASP A 520 -2.78 12.70 -14.04
CA ASP A 520 -2.85 11.24 -13.91
C ASP A 520 -1.75 10.52 -14.74
N MET A 521 -1.28 11.11 -15.85
CA MET A 521 -0.08 10.63 -16.56
C MET A 521 1.19 10.94 -15.76
N LEU A 522 1.32 12.19 -15.30
CA LEU A 522 2.41 12.64 -14.42
C LEU A 522 2.56 11.75 -13.18
N ALA A 523 1.45 11.42 -12.48
CA ALA A 523 1.51 10.55 -11.31
C ALA A 523 2.15 9.19 -11.62
N SER A 524 1.89 8.62 -12.81
CA SER A 524 2.50 7.35 -13.21
C SER A 524 3.99 7.48 -13.55
N ILE A 525 4.41 8.59 -14.16
CA ILE A 525 5.83 8.89 -14.42
C ILE A 525 6.59 9.09 -13.10
N TYR A 526 6.04 9.90 -12.19
CA TYR A 526 6.69 10.23 -10.92
C TYR A 526 6.81 9.01 -10.00
N ALA A 527 5.81 8.12 -9.97
CA ALA A 527 5.89 6.86 -9.24
C ALA A 527 7.02 5.95 -9.78
N GLU A 528 7.00 5.66 -11.08
CA GLU A 528 8.00 4.79 -11.72
C GLU A 528 9.41 5.33 -11.58
N LEU A 529 9.63 6.64 -11.80
CA LEU A 529 10.96 7.24 -11.67
C LEU A 529 11.45 7.24 -10.21
N GLY A 530 10.57 7.49 -9.24
CA GLY A 530 10.92 7.34 -7.82
C GLY A 530 11.33 5.90 -7.48
N GLU A 531 10.64 4.91 -8.01
CA GLU A 531 10.93 3.49 -7.79
C GLU A 531 12.17 3.00 -8.56
N THR A 532 12.47 3.53 -9.75
CA THR A 532 13.50 2.96 -10.66
C THR A 532 14.76 3.82 -10.88
N ALA A 533 14.66 5.15 -10.94
CA ALA A 533 15.78 6.00 -11.35
C ALA A 533 16.85 6.16 -10.23
N THR A 534 18.08 6.49 -10.63
CA THR A 534 19.22 6.69 -9.71
C THR A 534 19.78 8.12 -9.70
N ASP A 535 19.42 8.95 -10.69
CA ASP A 535 19.81 10.36 -10.73
C ASP A 535 18.99 11.19 -9.72
N VAL A 536 19.57 11.37 -8.53
CA VAL A 536 19.01 12.19 -7.45
C VAL A 536 18.80 13.65 -7.87
N ALA A 537 19.61 14.19 -8.80
CA ALA A 537 19.48 15.57 -9.24
C ALA A 537 18.30 15.74 -10.20
N GLY A 538 18.15 14.84 -11.18
CA GLY A 538 16.97 14.79 -12.05
C GLY A 538 15.67 14.50 -11.28
N LEU A 539 15.71 13.60 -10.30
CA LEU A 539 14.57 13.34 -9.40
C LEU A 539 14.21 14.56 -8.54
N ALA A 540 15.20 15.29 -8.01
CA ALA A 540 14.94 16.51 -7.25
C ALA A 540 14.35 17.62 -8.13
N ALA A 541 14.82 17.78 -9.38
CA ALA A 541 14.26 18.76 -10.32
C ALA A 541 12.80 18.47 -10.69
N LEU A 542 12.44 17.19 -10.91
CA LEU A 542 11.03 16.77 -11.01
C LEU A 542 10.26 17.10 -9.72
N GLY A 543 10.86 16.88 -8.55
CA GLY A 543 10.28 17.25 -7.26
C GLY A 543 10.02 18.76 -7.10
N GLU A 544 10.95 19.62 -7.53
CA GLU A 544 10.78 21.08 -7.56
C GLU A 544 9.67 21.50 -8.53
N LEU A 545 9.62 20.89 -9.71
CA LEU A 545 8.56 21.11 -10.71
C LEU A 545 7.17 20.74 -10.19
N ALA A 546 7.03 19.60 -9.52
CA ALA A 546 5.77 19.23 -8.87
C ALA A 546 5.39 20.19 -7.74
N ALA A 547 6.36 20.70 -6.97
CA ALA A 547 6.11 21.71 -5.95
C ALA A 547 5.62 23.04 -6.54
N LYS A 548 6.24 23.51 -7.64
CA LYS A 548 5.81 24.68 -8.43
C LYS A 548 4.35 24.55 -8.88
N HIS A 549 3.94 23.39 -9.38
CA HIS A 549 2.56 23.10 -9.82
C HIS A 549 1.62 22.63 -8.69
N ARG A 550 2.06 22.78 -7.42
CA ARG A 550 1.38 22.38 -6.17
C ARG A 550 0.90 20.92 -6.13
N ASP A 551 1.54 20.04 -6.88
CA ASP A 551 1.13 18.65 -7.03
C ASP A 551 1.70 17.75 -5.91
N GLY A 552 0.99 17.75 -4.78
CA GLY A 552 1.32 16.91 -3.63
C GLY A 552 1.31 15.41 -3.94
N ARG A 553 0.58 14.96 -4.96
CA ARG A 553 0.55 13.54 -5.36
C ARG A 553 1.80 13.16 -6.13
N ALA A 554 2.19 13.96 -7.13
CA ALA A 554 3.42 13.74 -7.89
C ALA A 554 4.68 13.84 -6.99
N MET A 555 4.78 14.87 -6.14
CA MET A 555 5.86 15.00 -5.15
C MET A 555 5.99 13.75 -4.28
N LEU A 556 4.87 13.30 -3.70
CA LEU A 556 4.85 12.16 -2.79
C LEU A 556 5.23 10.85 -3.49
N LEU A 557 4.70 10.57 -4.68
CA LEU A 557 4.97 9.31 -5.39
C LEU A 557 6.46 9.17 -5.71
N LEU A 558 7.07 10.22 -6.27
CA LEU A 558 8.51 10.26 -6.57
C LEU A 558 9.36 10.18 -5.30
N GLY A 559 9.05 11.02 -4.30
CA GLY A 559 9.84 11.08 -3.07
C GLY A 559 9.75 9.80 -2.24
N LYS A 560 8.56 9.17 -2.17
CA LYS A 560 8.34 7.93 -1.43
C LYS A 560 9.08 6.74 -2.05
N GLY A 561 9.04 6.59 -3.38
CA GLY A 561 9.79 5.55 -4.08
C GLY A 561 11.30 5.68 -3.86
N ALA A 562 11.82 6.89 -4.04
CA ALA A 562 13.25 7.18 -3.89
C ALA A 562 13.72 6.99 -2.43
N LEU A 563 12.96 7.50 -1.46
CA LEU A 563 13.24 7.35 -0.03
C LEU A 563 13.16 5.88 0.43
N GLY A 564 12.23 5.09 -0.12
CA GLY A 564 12.13 3.65 0.15
C GLY A 564 13.36 2.84 -0.30
N ARG A 565 14.19 3.42 -1.17
CA ARG A 565 15.51 2.93 -1.62
C ARG A 565 16.69 3.64 -0.94
N GLY A 566 16.45 4.46 0.08
CA GLY A 566 17.46 5.19 0.85
C GLY A 566 17.88 6.56 0.30
N LEU A 567 17.46 6.93 -0.92
CA LEU A 567 17.87 8.18 -1.59
C LEU A 567 17.38 9.43 -0.80
N PRO A 568 18.11 10.57 -0.84
CA PRO A 568 17.83 11.75 -0.03
C PRO A 568 16.72 12.65 -0.62
N LEU A 569 15.53 12.08 -0.82
CA LEU A 569 14.35 12.77 -1.39
C LEU A 569 13.26 13.03 -0.34
N ASP A 570 13.61 13.01 0.96
CA ASP A 570 12.73 13.22 2.11
C ASP A 570 11.85 14.47 1.97
N TYR A 571 12.41 15.56 1.45
CA TYR A 571 11.65 16.79 1.23
C TYR A 571 10.46 16.61 0.28
N TYR A 572 10.59 15.79 -0.75
CA TYR A 572 9.51 15.50 -1.71
C TYR A 572 8.58 14.39 -1.20
N ALA A 573 9.11 13.45 -0.40
CA ALA A 573 8.36 12.34 0.19
C ALA A 573 7.29 12.75 1.23
N TYR A 574 7.28 14.03 1.67
CA TYR A 574 6.36 14.59 2.67
C TYR A 574 5.86 15.99 2.25
N PRO A 575 5.06 16.11 1.17
CA PRO A 575 4.69 17.41 0.61
C PRO A 575 3.64 18.14 1.46
N VAL A 576 3.83 19.45 1.63
CA VAL A 576 3.00 20.36 2.45
C VAL A 576 1.98 21.17 1.61
N VAL A 577 1.64 20.66 0.42
CA VAL A 577 0.71 21.31 -0.55
C VAL A 577 -0.45 20.40 -0.98
N GLY A 578 -0.51 19.17 -0.46
CA GLY A 578 -1.43 18.11 -0.90
C GLY A 578 -2.87 18.21 -0.39
N LEU A 579 -3.17 19.04 0.61
CA LEU A 579 -4.54 19.32 1.08
C LEU A 579 -4.95 20.76 0.77
N PRO A 580 -6.24 21.01 0.42
CA PRO A 580 -6.78 22.36 0.40
C PRO A 580 -6.90 22.92 1.83
N HIS A 581 -6.99 24.25 1.93
CA HIS A 581 -7.39 24.88 3.19
C HIS A 581 -8.89 24.58 3.45
N TYR A 582 -9.24 24.37 4.72
CA TYR A 582 -10.59 24.04 5.16
C TYR A 582 -10.87 24.67 6.54
N THR A 583 -12.13 25.02 6.80
CA THR A 583 -12.60 25.37 8.14
C THR A 583 -13.06 24.10 8.85
N PRO A 584 -12.54 23.76 10.06
CA PRO A 584 -13.02 22.62 10.82
C PRO A 584 -14.52 22.70 11.17
N ILE A 585 -15.23 21.59 11.04
CA ILE A 585 -16.65 21.41 11.42
C ILE A 585 -16.82 20.72 12.79
N ALA A 586 -15.70 20.54 13.49
CA ALA A 586 -15.52 19.80 14.74
C ALA A 586 -14.30 20.41 15.46
N PRO A 587 -14.02 20.06 16.74
CA PRO A 587 -12.78 20.46 17.40
C PRO A 587 -11.56 20.12 16.53
N ALA A 588 -10.69 21.10 16.30
CA ALA A 588 -9.62 20.99 15.30
C ALA A 588 -8.62 19.87 15.64
N ILE A 589 -8.14 19.18 14.59
CA ILE A 589 -7.01 18.25 14.68
C ILE A 589 -5.73 18.97 14.24
N GLU A 590 -4.57 18.43 14.62
CA GLU A 590 -3.27 18.94 14.13
C GLU A 590 -3.19 18.73 12.60
N ASP A 591 -2.80 19.76 11.83
CA ASP A 591 -2.63 19.63 10.37
C ASP A 591 -1.64 18.52 9.99
N ALA A 592 -0.64 18.28 10.85
CA ALA A 592 0.29 17.16 10.70
C ALA A 592 -0.38 15.79 10.78
N VAL A 593 -1.48 15.63 11.54
CA VAL A 593 -2.31 14.41 11.53
C VAL A 593 -3.10 14.32 10.23
N ALA A 594 -3.76 15.40 9.80
CA ALA A 594 -4.54 15.42 8.55
C ALA A 594 -3.67 15.06 7.33
N TYR A 595 -2.48 15.65 7.23
CA TYR A 595 -1.50 15.33 6.18
C TYR A 595 -0.93 13.91 6.31
N SER A 596 -0.70 13.41 7.53
CA SER A 596 -0.23 12.03 7.75
C SER A 596 -1.24 10.98 7.30
N ILE A 597 -2.53 11.25 7.52
CA ILE A 597 -3.66 10.41 7.08
C ILE A 597 -3.76 10.47 5.56
N ALA A 598 -3.89 11.65 4.95
CA ALA A 598 -4.04 11.77 3.49
C ALA A 598 -2.81 11.26 2.69
N ARG A 599 -1.60 11.37 3.24
CA ARG A 599 -0.39 10.74 2.69
C ARG A 599 -0.52 9.22 2.63
N GLN A 600 -1.12 8.60 3.64
CA GLN A 600 -1.25 7.15 3.77
C GLN A 600 -2.47 6.60 3.01
N GLU A 601 -3.60 7.31 3.05
CA GLU A 601 -4.90 6.90 2.51
C GLU A 601 -5.03 7.06 1.00
N SER A 602 -4.66 8.23 0.46
CA SER A 602 -4.92 8.59 -0.94
C SER A 602 -3.66 8.89 -1.75
N HIS A 603 -2.49 9.00 -1.09
CA HIS A 603 -1.30 9.65 -1.63
C HIS A 603 -1.62 11.04 -2.22
N PHE A 604 -2.52 11.79 -1.57
CA PHE A 604 -3.11 13.05 -2.02
C PHE A 604 -3.94 12.98 -3.33
N ASN A 605 -4.39 11.79 -3.75
CA ASN A 605 -5.30 11.64 -4.88
C ASN A 605 -6.77 11.96 -4.50
N GLN A 606 -7.25 13.13 -4.91
CA GLN A 606 -8.63 13.57 -4.69
C GLN A 606 -9.68 12.65 -5.33
N LYS A 607 -9.33 11.89 -6.38
CA LYS A 607 -10.27 11.08 -7.18
C LYS A 607 -10.33 9.60 -6.75
N VAL A 608 -9.57 9.16 -5.75
CA VAL A 608 -9.46 7.73 -5.41
C VAL A 608 -10.67 7.21 -4.64
N VAL A 609 -11.12 6.00 -5.00
CA VAL A 609 -12.17 5.25 -4.31
C VAL A 609 -11.67 3.83 -4.04
N SER A 610 -11.68 3.39 -2.78
CA SER A 610 -11.23 2.04 -2.43
C SER A 610 -12.30 0.96 -2.70
N ILE A 611 -11.91 -0.31 -2.63
CA ILE A 611 -12.82 -1.47 -2.70
C ILE A 611 -13.89 -1.41 -1.59
N ALA A 612 -13.53 -0.88 -0.42
CA ALA A 612 -14.44 -0.61 0.70
C ALA A 612 -15.37 0.61 0.47
N LYS A 613 -15.29 1.26 -0.70
CA LYS A 613 -16.05 2.47 -1.08
C LYS A 613 -15.73 3.69 -0.20
N ALA A 614 -14.55 3.71 0.41
CA ALA A 614 -13.96 4.94 0.96
C ALA A 614 -13.57 5.90 -0.17
N MET A 615 -13.61 7.22 0.06
CA MET A 615 -13.56 8.22 -1.00
C MET A 615 -12.61 9.39 -0.70
N GLY A 616 -11.93 9.88 -1.74
CA GLY A 616 -11.18 11.13 -1.75
C GLY A 616 -9.92 11.15 -0.87
N LEU A 617 -9.45 12.37 -0.58
CA LEU A 617 -8.17 12.64 0.10
C LEU A 617 -7.98 11.90 1.44
N MET A 618 -9.03 11.85 2.26
CA MET A 618 -9.02 11.25 3.59
C MET A 618 -9.60 9.83 3.62
N GLN A 619 -9.99 9.26 2.46
CA GLN A 619 -10.68 7.96 2.36
C GLN A 619 -11.87 7.82 3.34
N VAL A 620 -12.75 8.82 3.38
CA VAL A 620 -13.95 8.78 4.23
C VAL A 620 -14.98 7.83 3.60
N THR A 621 -15.55 6.91 4.38
CA THR A 621 -16.66 6.07 3.89
C THR A 621 -17.99 6.86 3.89
N PRO A 622 -18.93 6.57 2.97
CA PRO A 622 -20.27 7.17 3.01
C PRO A 622 -21.01 6.97 4.34
N ALA A 623 -20.76 5.87 5.05
CA ALA A 623 -21.36 5.61 6.36
C ALA A 623 -20.70 6.45 7.47
N SER A 624 -19.37 6.52 7.48
CA SER A 624 -18.58 7.38 8.38
C SER A 624 -18.95 8.86 8.25
N ALA A 625 -19.04 9.36 7.01
CA ALA A 625 -19.44 10.72 6.73
C ALA A 625 -20.88 11.02 7.19
N GLN A 626 -21.78 10.03 7.14
CA GLN A 626 -23.15 10.20 7.64
C GLN A 626 -23.23 10.19 9.18
N ASP A 627 -22.46 9.34 9.87
CA ASP A 627 -22.34 9.33 11.34
C ASP A 627 -21.74 10.66 11.85
N THR A 628 -20.65 11.08 11.21
CA THR A 628 -19.95 12.35 11.48
C THR A 628 -20.85 13.56 11.22
N ALA A 629 -21.51 13.64 10.06
CA ALA A 629 -22.43 14.74 9.74
C ALA A 629 -23.58 14.84 10.74
N LYS A 630 -24.17 13.70 11.13
CA LYS A 630 -25.22 13.63 12.15
C LYS A 630 -24.72 14.10 13.53
N ARG A 631 -23.52 13.66 13.95
CA ARG A 631 -22.92 14.02 15.26
C ARG A 631 -22.63 15.52 15.35
N PHE A 632 -22.07 16.12 14.31
CA PHE A 632 -21.71 17.55 14.29
C PHE A 632 -22.83 18.46 13.71
N LYS A 633 -24.03 17.91 13.45
CA LYS A 633 -25.23 18.63 12.98
C LYS A 633 -25.02 19.40 11.65
N VAL A 634 -24.21 18.86 10.75
CA VAL A 634 -23.95 19.44 9.41
C VAL A 634 -24.61 18.65 8.28
N ALA A 635 -24.74 19.24 7.10
CA ALA A 635 -25.35 18.60 5.94
C ALA A 635 -24.50 17.45 5.38
N TYR A 636 -25.12 16.28 5.22
CA TYR A 636 -24.51 15.13 4.53
C TYR A 636 -24.78 15.19 3.02
N ASN A 637 -23.74 15.04 2.20
CA ASN A 637 -23.82 14.89 0.75
C ASN A 637 -22.76 13.90 0.26
N LYS A 638 -23.20 12.73 -0.19
CA LYS A 638 -22.32 11.66 -0.66
C LYS A 638 -21.49 12.04 -1.90
N ALA A 639 -22.03 12.82 -2.82
CA ALA A 639 -21.33 13.18 -4.07
C ALA A 639 -20.14 14.11 -3.79
N ARG A 640 -20.31 15.05 -2.85
CA ARG A 640 -19.24 15.96 -2.40
C ARG A 640 -18.04 15.23 -1.78
N LEU A 641 -18.17 14.00 -1.30
CA LEU A 641 -17.02 13.21 -0.83
C LEU A 641 -15.98 12.93 -1.93
N LEU A 642 -16.35 13.04 -3.22
CA LEU A 642 -15.45 12.84 -4.35
C LEU A 642 -15.33 14.09 -5.24
N SER A 643 -16.38 14.92 -5.33
CA SER A 643 -16.37 16.14 -6.17
C SER A 643 -15.87 17.40 -5.46
N ASP A 644 -15.67 17.36 -4.14
CA ASP A 644 -15.31 18.51 -3.32
C ASP A 644 -14.21 18.12 -2.30
N PRO A 645 -12.94 18.46 -2.57
CA PRO A 645 -11.84 18.05 -1.71
C PRO A 645 -11.83 18.77 -0.36
N ILE A 646 -12.48 19.93 -0.24
CA ILE A 646 -12.62 20.65 1.05
C ILE A 646 -13.61 19.88 1.92
N TYR A 647 -14.78 19.51 1.38
CA TYR A 647 -15.78 18.72 2.09
C TYR A 647 -15.25 17.34 2.51
N ASN A 648 -14.45 16.70 1.65
CA ASN A 648 -13.79 15.44 1.99
C ASN A 648 -12.85 15.58 3.21
N VAL A 649 -12.01 16.61 3.22
CA VAL A 649 -11.09 16.89 4.35
C VAL A 649 -11.86 17.28 5.62
N GLN A 650 -12.91 18.10 5.52
CA GLN A 650 -13.78 18.44 6.65
C GLN A 650 -14.38 17.19 7.31
N MET A 651 -14.89 16.24 6.52
CA MET A 651 -15.49 15.01 7.03
C MET A 651 -14.44 14.08 7.68
N GLY A 652 -13.28 13.88 7.04
CA GLY A 652 -12.21 13.05 7.60
C GLY A 652 -11.60 13.64 8.88
N ALA A 653 -11.37 14.96 8.91
CA ALA A 653 -10.88 15.66 10.09
C ALA A 653 -11.87 15.58 11.27
N ALA A 654 -13.17 15.65 10.99
CA ALA A 654 -14.21 15.53 12.01
C ALA A 654 -14.40 14.09 12.53
N GLU A 655 -14.24 13.07 11.68
CA GLU A 655 -14.20 11.67 12.11
C GLU A 655 -12.98 11.39 13.00
N LEU A 656 -11.81 11.91 12.65
CA LEU A 656 -10.61 11.86 13.50
C LEU A 656 -10.80 12.59 14.83
N SER A 657 -11.40 13.79 14.82
CA SER A 657 -11.73 14.55 16.03
C SER A 657 -12.68 13.79 16.98
N MET A 658 -13.68 13.08 16.42
CA MET A 658 -14.55 12.18 17.17
C MET A 658 -13.77 11.00 17.78
N LEU A 659 -12.89 10.35 17.02
CA LEU A 659 -12.10 9.20 17.50
C LEU A 659 -11.10 9.61 18.59
N LEU A 660 -10.42 10.75 18.41
CA LEU A 660 -9.54 11.33 19.43
C LEU A 660 -10.29 11.59 20.74
N SER A 661 -11.48 12.18 20.64
CA SER A 661 -12.35 12.40 21.80
C SER A 661 -12.81 11.09 22.45
N GLN A 662 -13.08 10.05 21.65
CA GLN A 662 -13.51 8.73 22.13
C GLN A 662 -12.40 7.94 22.86
N TYR A 663 -11.13 8.16 22.52
CA TYR A 663 -9.99 7.45 23.13
C TYR A 663 -9.17 8.33 24.10
N ASN A 664 -9.80 9.37 24.67
CA ASN A 664 -9.19 10.35 25.58
C ASN A 664 -7.87 10.96 25.04
N GLY A 665 -7.77 11.14 23.72
CA GLY A 665 -6.61 11.69 23.02
C GLY A 665 -5.60 10.67 22.49
N SER A 666 -5.77 9.36 22.69
CA SER A 666 -4.79 8.36 22.23
C SER A 666 -4.71 8.24 20.71
N TYR A 667 -3.50 8.44 20.20
CA TYR A 667 -3.18 8.46 18.78
C TYR A 667 -3.20 7.05 18.17
N ILE A 668 -2.55 6.07 18.79
CA ILE A 668 -2.53 4.69 18.24
C ILE A 668 -3.92 4.05 18.24
N MET A 669 -4.75 4.31 19.25
CA MET A 669 -6.16 3.87 19.27
C MET A 669 -7.00 4.60 18.23
N THR A 670 -6.75 5.90 18.00
CA THR A 670 -7.42 6.71 16.96
C THR A 670 -7.09 6.20 15.57
N PHE A 671 -5.82 6.03 15.22
CA PHE A 671 -5.40 5.63 13.88
C PHE A 671 -5.79 4.16 13.58
N ALA A 672 -5.68 3.27 14.58
CA ALA A 672 -6.25 1.93 14.50
C ALA A 672 -7.79 1.96 14.34
N GLY A 673 -8.46 2.89 15.02
CA GLY A 673 -9.91 3.08 14.97
C GLY A 673 -10.43 3.67 13.67
N TYR A 674 -9.60 4.42 12.93
CA TYR A 674 -9.93 4.96 11.61
C TYR A 674 -9.85 3.86 10.53
N ASN A 675 -8.72 3.12 10.46
CA ASN A 675 -8.53 2.07 9.45
C ASN A 675 -9.30 0.77 9.75
N ALA A 676 -9.32 0.27 10.99
CA ALA A 676 -9.96 -1.01 11.35
C ALA A 676 -11.32 -0.87 12.07
N GLY A 677 -11.75 0.36 12.35
CA GLY A 677 -13.03 0.65 12.98
C GLY A 677 -13.05 0.47 14.51
N ARG A 678 -13.91 1.26 15.17
CA ARG A 678 -14.13 1.32 16.62
C ARG A 678 -14.34 -0.04 17.31
N GLY A 679 -14.86 -1.04 16.58
CA GLY A 679 -15.08 -2.39 17.10
C GLY A 679 -13.80 -3.19 17.30
N ARG A 680 -12.83 -3.08 16.38
CA ARG A 680 -11.55 -3.80 16.47
C ARG A 680 -10.66 -3.28 17.58
N VAL A 681 -10.59 -1.96 17.75
CA VAL A 681 -9.82 -1.33 18.84
C VAL A 681 -10.30 -1.85 20.21
N ARG A 682 -11.62 -1.96 20.45
CA ARG A 682 -12.14 -2.53 21.71
C ARG A 682 -11.75 -4.00 21.91
N GLN A 683 -11.74 -4.81 20.85
CA GLN A 683 -11.29 -6.20 20.93
C GLN A 683 -9.80 -6.29 21.29
N TRP A 684 -8.96 -5.46 20.67
CA TRP A 684 -7.51 -5.43 20.93
C TRP A 684 -7.17 -4.87 22.31
N VAL A 685 -7.89 -3.85 22.80
CA VAL A 685 -7.75 -3.37 24.19
C VAL A 685 -8.13 -4.45 25.20
N ALA A 686 -9.24 -5.16 24.98
CA ALA A 686 -9.69 -6.23 25.88
C ALA A 686 -8.73 -7.42 25.91
N ALA A 687 -8.10 -7.77 24.78
CA ALA A 687 -7.17 -8.89 24.69
C ALA A 687 -5.72 -8.53 25.08
N TYR A 688 -5.28 -7.30 24.83
CA TYR A 688 -3.86 -6.91 24.87
C TYR A 688 -3.54 -5.84 25.94
N GLY A 689 -4.55 -5.36 26.67
CA GLY A 689 -4.44 -4.22 27.58
C GLY A 689 -4.68 -2.88 26.88
N ASP A 690 -4.93 -1.84 27.68
CA ASP A 690 -5.05 -0.47 27.20
C ASP A 690 -3.66 0.14 27.03
N PRO A 691 -3.26 0.61 25.84
CA PRO A 691 -1.91 1.11 25.60
C PRO A 691 -1.63 2.50 26.19
N ARG A 692 -2.60 3.10 26.90
CA ARG A 692 -2.42 4.28 27.74
C ARG A 692 -1.95 3.91 29.16
N ASP A 693 -2.10 2.64 29.57
CA ASP A 693 -1.61 2.13 30.85
C ASP A 693 -0.06 2.04 30.80
N PRO A 694 0.67 2.64 31.77
CA PRO A 694 2.14 2.56 31.81
C PRO A 694 2.73 1.14 31.87
N ARG A 695 1.91 0.12 32.20
CA ARG A 695 2.29 -1.30 32.23
C ARG A 695 2.26 -1.98 30.85
N VAL A 696 1.67 -1.34 29.84
CA VAL A 696 1.60 -1.85 28.46
C VAL A 696 2.64 -1.12 27.60
N ASP A 697 3.59 -1.84 26.99
CA ASP A 697 4.49 -1.23 26.00
C ASP A 697 3.66 -0.91 24.72
N PRO A 698 3.51 0.36 24.33
CA PRO A 698 2.69 0.74 23.18
C PRO A 698 3.31 0.30 21.85
N VAL A 699 4.63 0.05 21.79
CA VAL A 699 5.29 -0.51 20.60
C VAL A 699 4.89 -1.98 20.43
N ASP A 700 4.85 -2.74 21.52
CA ASP A 700 4.34 -4.12 21.49
C ASP A 700 2.83 -4.17 21.25
N TRP A 701 2.04 -3.24 21.79
CA TRP A 701 0.60 -3.18 21.49
C TRP A 701 0.35 -2.96 20.00
N VAL A 702 1.10 -2.04 19.36
CA VAL A 702 1.05 -1.83 17.91
C VAL A 702 1.52 -3.07 17.15
N GLU A 703 2.58 -3.76 17.61
CA GLU A 703 3.01 -5.01 17.01
C GLU A 703 2.04 -6.18 17.22
N ARG A 704 1.23 -6.19 18.29
CA ARG A 704 0.17 -7.18 18.53
C ARG A 704 -1.00 -7.09 17.54
N ILE A 705 -1.29 -5.92 16.97
CA ILE A 705 -2.38 -5.71 15.98
C ILE A 705 -2.35 -6.81 14.89
N PRO A 706 -3.36 -7.70 14.81
CA PRO A 706 -3.33 -8.86 13.90
C PRO A 706 -3.47 -8.51 12.43
N ILE A 707 -4.15 -7.40 12.12
CA ILE A 707 -4.30 -6.90 10.75
C ILE A 707 -3.01 -6.20 10.36
N ALA A 708 -2.17 -6.87 9.57
CA ALA A 708 -0.86 -6.34 9.16
C ALA A 708 -0.96 -4.99 8.42
N GLU A 709 -2.06 -4.74 7.70
CA GLU A 709 -2.37 -3.42 7.12
C GLU A 709 -2.52 -2.36 8.22
N THR A 710 -3.43 -2.55 9.18
CA THR A 710 -3.67 -1.62 10.30
C THR A 710 -2.44 -1.40 11.16
N ARG A 711 -1.63 -2.43 11.42
CA ARG A 711 -0.35 -2.29 12.13
C ARG A 711 0.58 -1.34 11.38
N ASN A 712 0.82 -1.62 10.10
CA ASN A 712 1.68 -0.81 9.26
C ASN A 712 1.12 0.62 9.13
N TYR A 713 -0.19 0.78 9.04
CA TYR A 713 -0.91 2.05 8.98
C TYR A 713 -0.67 2.91 10.22
N VAL A 714 -0.80 2.34 11.43
CA VAL A 714 -0.50 3.04 12.69
C VAL A 714 0.98 3.45 12.74
N GLN A 715 1.91 2.53 12.45
CA GLN A 715 3.35 2.85 12.39
C GLN A 715 3.65 3.98 11.39
N ARG A 716 3.00 3.96 10.22
CA ARG A 716 3.16 4.97 9.15
C ARG A 716 2.60 6.33 9.56
N ILE A 717 1.47 6.42 10.23
CA ILE A 717 0.97 7.72 10.68
C ILE A 717 1.81 8.28 11.83
N MET A 718 2.29 7.42 12.74
CA MET A 718 3.19 7.84 13.81
C MET A 718 4.53 8.38 13.27
N GLU A 719 5.14 7.74 12.26
CA GLU A 719 6.37 8.25 11.64
C GLU A 719 6.12 9.51 10.78
N ASN A 720 5.00 9.55 10.03
CA ASN A 720 4.59 10.70 9.23
C ASN A 720 4.36 11.95 10.09
N LEU A 721 3.75 11.79 11.27
CA LEU A 721 3.34 12.88 12.15
C LEU A 721 4.52 13.74 12.61
N GLN A 722 5.62 13.12 13.06
CA GLN A 722 6.82 13.83 13.50
C GLN A 722 7.41 14.64 12.34
N ILE A 723 7.46 14.03 11.15
CA ILE A 723 8.00 14.62 9.93
C ILE A 723 7.13 15.79 9.46
N TYR A 724 5.80 15.66 9.49
CA TYR A 724 4.90 16.76 9.12
C TYR A 724 4.94 17.92 10.12
N ARG A 725 5.04 17.67 11.44
CA ARG A 725 5.24 18.74 12.44
C ARG A 725 6.50 19.56 12.14
N ALA A 726 7.63 18.91 11.87
CA ALA A 726 8.86 19.59 11.45
C ALA A 726 8.69 20.34 10.11
N ARG A 727 7.98 19.74 9.14
CA ARG A 727 7.79 20.32 7.79
C ARG A 727 6.84 21.52 7.73
N PHE A 728 5.93 21.68 8.69
CA PHE A 728 5.09 22.87 8.82
C PHE A 728 5.77 24.04 9.55
N GLY A 729 7.07 23.94 9.87
CA GLY A 729 7.78 24.96 10.63
C GLY A 729 7.58 24.87 12.15
N GLY A 730 6.98 23.78 12.63
CA GLY A 730 7.14 23.36 14.02
C GLY A 730 8.60 22.98 14.30
N SER A 731 8.93 22.79 15.57
CA SER A 731 10.26 22.32 15.96
C SER A 731 10.58 20.97 15.29
N SER A 732 11.85 20.76 14.93
CA SER A 732 12.38 19.44 14.57
C SER A 732 12.42 18.47 15.77
N ARG A 733 11.97 18.90 16.95
CA ARG A 733 11.86 18.08 18.15
C ARG A 733 11.00 16.84 17.93
N LEU A 734 11.63 15.69 18.06
CA LEU A 734 11.02 14.36 18.11
C LEU A 734 10.27 14.17 19.44
N VAL A 735 9.01 13.71 19.37
CA VAL A 735 8.16 13.45 20.56
C VAL A 735 7.38 12.13 20.45
N ILE A 736 7.82 11.19 19.59
CA ILE A 736 7.09 9.95 19.25
C ILE A 736 6.68 9.11 20.47
N GLU A 737 7.52 9.01 21.51
CA GLU A 737 7.19 8.23 22.72
C GLU A 737 6.05 8.87 23.53
N ALA A 738 5.95 10.20 23.52
CA ALA A 738 4.86 10.93 24.17
C ALA A 738 3.56 10.82 23.36
N ASP A 739 3.63 10.82 22.02
CA ASP A 739 2.44 10.55 21.18
C ASP A 739 1.97 9.09 21.29
N LEU A 740 2.88 8.11 21.44
CA LEU A 740 2.52 6.70 21.64
C LEU A 740 1.77 6.48 22.96
N LYS A 741 2.23 7.13 24.04
CA LYS A 741 1.63 7.07 25.39
C LYS A 741 0.56 8.17 25.60
N ARG A 742 0.07 8.81 24.53
CA ARG A 742 -0.83 9.97 24.63
C ARG A 742 -2.21 9.57 25.13
N GLY A 743 -2.77 10.42 26.00
CA GLY A 743 -4.14 10.31 26.51
C GLY A 743 -4.27 9.44 27.75
N ASN A 744 -5.38 9.58 28.46
CA ASN A 744 -5.55 9.00 29.79
C ASN A 744 -6.36 7.70 29.74
N SER A 745 -5.86 6.63 30.36
CA SER A 745 -6.71 5.54 30.84
C SER A 745 -7.55 6.05 32.02
N ASN A 746 -8.87 6.00 31.89
CA ASN A 746 -9.82 6.24 32.99
C ASN A 746 -10.23 4.89 33.59
#